data_AF-A0A2Z4V4Z2-F1
#
_entry.id   AF-A0A2Z4V4Z2-F1
#
_cell.length_a   1.000
_cell.length_b   1.000
_cell.length_c   1.000
_cell.angle_alpha   90.00
_cell.angle_beta   90.00
_cell.angle_gamma   90.00
#
_symmetry.space_group_name_H-M   'P 1'
#
loop_
_entity.id
_entity.type
_entity.pdbx_description
1 polymer ?
#
loop_
_entity_poly.entity_id
_entity_poly.type
_entity_poly.pdbx_seq_one_letter_code
_entity_poly.pdbx_strand_id
1 'polypeptide(L)'
;MALGALGSLPAHATQAERPGPSVSPEILRAMQRDLHLSADQVRDRVADEAAAGRAATLIRGRVGDRVAGMWFDASTGRLNASVSNAADAALVRDAGAVARQARYGSAELGGAARTVTREIGSGVAGVVSWGPDTRNNRIDITVNRAASDASTDAFTARIAALGDIVHVSETAQSPVQQADAVGGEKWVPGTESPCSIGFPATRTAGGAKTFLTAGHCTNDVNQPAYGKDGTRVGTSNKDGKSSVNAQEGDMGVVDVDQAGWNLAPTVAGDGSHAAITVTGSAEAVVGTAICRSGQTTGMRCGEVTKVNQSVDYGNVVIDGLSYSNACSAGGDSGGSYVTATGGKAVGLHSGGGSATCTSGSGEKFTIFQPVIEALTRFKLTLLTSTPQPGNVTVSAVSAQSGVIGARIVELKNSAEGGTAPYTWSATGLPAGLTIASSTGTITGTPTTAGTSTVTVTATDSAGKTGSAGFSWTITTAGTAPSVTNPGSQSSAVGAPADLTVKATGGTAPYTWSATGLPAGLTIGSSTGAITGAATTAGTSTVTVTATDSAGKTGSATFSWTVTTVTGTGPVLQSPGNQVVYIGKPVSLNLQATGGTKPYAFKATGLPAGLSLNPATGAVSGTPTTWGFGSSTLTVTDAAGKSSSVSVTWNVYF
;
A
#
# COMPACT_ATOMS: atom_id res chain seq x y z
N MET A 1 7.84 -19.07 70.70
CA MET A 1 8.53 -18.01 69.94
C MET A 1 8.70 -18.47 68.49
N ALA A 2 8.57 -17.52 67.56
CA ALA A 2 8.87 -17.57 66.12
C ALA A 2 7.82 -18.17 65.15
N LEU A 3 7.32 -17.27 64.30
CA LEU A 3 6.53 -17.45 63.07
C LEU A 3 7.30 -18.23 61.98
N GLY A 4 6.57 -18.88 61.07
CA GLY A 4 7.03 -19.28 59.74
C GLY A 4 5.86 -19.83 58.91
N ALA A 5 5.14 -18.99 58.18
CA ALA A 5 5.34 -18.61 56.77
C ALA A 5 4.51 -19.51 55.80
N LEU A 6 3.55 -18.87 55.16
CA LEU A 6 2.65 -19.39 54.13
C LEU A 6 3.45 -19.99 52.96
N GLY A 7 3.27 -21.28 52.71
CA GLY A 7 3.76 -21.94 51.50
C GLY A 7 2.86 -21.62 50.30
N SER A 8 3.31 -20.71 49.45
CA SER A 8 2.77 -20.49 48.11
C SER A 8 3.04 -21.71 47.22
N LEU A 9 1.98 -22.32 46.68
CA LEU A 9 2.08 -23.29 45.58
C LEU A 9 2.62 -22.56 44.33
N PRO A 10 3.67 -23.07 43.64
CA PRO A 10 3.95 -22.59 42.30
C PRO A 10 2.94 -23.22 41.35
N ALA A 11 2.07 -22.38 40.80
CA ALA A 11 1.32 -22.70 39.60
C ALA A 11 2.31 -23.15 38.53
N HIS A 12 2.27 -24.44 38.17
CA HIS A 12 2.92 -24.92 36.97
C HIS A 12 2.15 -24.33 35.80
N ALA A 13 2.56 -23.15 35.35
CA ALA A 13 2.26 -22.69 34.01
C ALA A 13 2.91 -23.71 33.07
N THR A 14 2.14 -24.68 32.60
CA THR A 14 2.46 -25.43 31.38
C THR A 14 2.77 -24.40 30.32
N GLN A 15 4.03 -24.30 29.89
CA GLN A 15 4.39 -23.53 28.70
C GLN A 15 3.48 -24.02 27.58
N ALA A 16 2.64 -23.13 27.06
CA ALA A 16 1.93 -23.38 25.82
C ALA A 16 2.98 -23.74 24.76
N GLU A 17 2.88 -24.94 24.23
CA GLU A 17 3.70 -25.46 23.16
C GLU A 17 3.59 -24.49 21.97
N ARG A 18 4.71 -23.87 21.60
CA ARG A 18 4.75 -22.92 20.48
C ARG A 18 4.31 -23.66 19.22
N PRO A 19 3.38 -23.13 18.40
CA PRO A 19 3.03 -23.78 17.15
C PRO A 19 4.27 -23.79 16.25
N GLY A 20 4.71 -24.99 15.86
CA GLY A 20 5.74 -25.18 14.85
C GLY A 20 5.34 -24.58 13.49
N PRO A 21 6.28 -24.49 12.53
CA PRO A 21 6.00 -23.94 11.21
C PRO A 21 4.80 -24.64 10.56
N SER A 22 3.84 -23.85 10.06
CA SER A 22 2.63 -24.40 9.44
C SER A 22 2.97 -25.07 8.11
N VAL A 23 2.89 -26.40 8.06
CA VAL A 23 3.04 -27.17 6.82
C VAL A 23 1.73 -27.12 6.04
N SER A 24 1.77 -26.73 4.77
CA SER A 24 0.55 -26.71 3.95
C SER A 24 -0.02 -28.12 3.79
N PRO A 25 -1.37 -28.28 3.69
CA PRO A 25 -1.98 -29.59 3.49
C PRO A 25 -1.44 -30.35 2.26
N GLU A 26 -1.00 -29.63 1.24
CA GLU A 26 -0.43 -30.19 0.00
C GLU A 26 0.98 -30.75 0.22
N ILE A 27 1.83 -30.01 0.95
CA ILE A 27 3.17 -30.48 1.33
C ILE A 27 3.05 -31.64 2.33
N LEU A 28 2.09 -31.55 3.25
CA LEU A 28 1.78 -32.63 4.19
C LEU A 28 1.46 -33.92 3.42
N ARG A 29 0.48 -33.88 2.51
CA ARG A 29 0.09 -35.06 1.70
C ARG A 29 1.25 -35.59 0.84
N ALA A 30 2.06 -34.71 0.26
CA ALA A 30 3.21 -35.11 -0.55
C ALA A 30 4.28 -35.80 0.28
N MET A 31 4.68 -35.22 1.41
CA MET A 31 5.69 -35.82 2.29
C MET A 31 5.19 -37.12 2.93
N GLN A 32 3.90 -37.23 3.28
CA GLN A 32 3.32 -38.48 3.75
C GLN A 32 3.37 -39.58 2.68
N ARG A 33 3.05 -39.25 1.42
CA ARG A 33 3.06 -40.20 0.30
C ARG A 33 4.48 -40.65 -0.05
N ASP A 34 5.38 -39.68 -0.23
CA ASP A 34 6.68 -39.90 -0.88
C ASP A 34 7.76 -40.35 0.10
N LEU A 35 7.65 -39.94 1.37
CA LEU A 35 8.61 -40.30 2.42
C LEU A 35 8.04 -41.31 3.42
N HIS A 36 6.80 -41.76 3.19
CA HIS A 36 6.08 -42.71 4.05
C HIS A 36 6.00 -42.26 5.53
N LEU A 37 5.82 -40.96 5.76
CA LEU A 37 5.73 -40.35 7.09
C LEU A 37 4.27 -40.13 7.52
N SER A 38 4.00 -40.14 8.82
CA SER A 38 2.72 -39.67 9.38
C SER A 38 2.64 -38.13 9.33
N ALA A 39 1.43 -37.57 9.51
CA ALA A 39 1.25 -36.12 9.49
C ALA A 39 2.05 -35.41 10.60
N ASP A 40 2.16 -36.02 11.78
CA ASP A 40 2.99 -35.52 12.88
C ASP A 40 4.47 -35.63 12.53
N GLN A 41 4.91 -36.79 12.00
CA GLN A 41 6.28 -36.98 11.55
C GLN A 41 6.70 -36.00 10.45
N VAL A 42 5.79 -35.57 9.58
CA VAL A 42 6.07 -34.52 8.58
C VAL A 42 6.27 -33.16 9.24
N ARG A 43 5.45 -32.79 10.23
CA ARG A 43 5.60 -31.53 10.97
C ARG A 43 6.92 -31.51 11.74
N ASP A 44 7.23 -32.61 12.43
CA ASP A 44 8.49 -32.78 13.15
C ASP A 44 9.67 -32.74 12.17
N ARG A 45 9.56 -33.44 11.04
CA ARG A 45 10.57 -33.43 9.98
C ARG A 45 10.87 -32.03 9.46
N VAL A 46 9.85 -31.22 9.20
CA VAL A 46 10.01 -29.83 8.71
C VAL A 46 10.64 -28.94 9.79
N ALA A 47 10.23 -29.11 11.05
CA ALA A 47 10.81 -28.38 12.17
C ALA A 47 12.29 -28.74 12.40
N ASP A 48 12.62 -30.03 12.34
CA ASP A 48 13.97 -30.57 12.49
C ASP A 48 14.88 -30.14 11.33
N GLU A 49 14.38 -30.13 10.09
CA GLU A 49 15.10 -29.61 8.93
C GLU A 49 15.36 -28.09 9.04
N ALA A 50 14.39 -27.32 9.54
CA ALA A 50 14.59 -25.90 9.82
C ALA A 50 15.61 -25.67 10.94
N ALA A 51 15.61 -26.51 11.99
CA ALA A 51 16.59 -26.47 13.07
C ALA A 51 18.00 -26.87 12.59
N ALA A 52 18.09 -27.92 11.77
CA ALA A 52 19.31 -28.35 11.10
C ALA A 52 19.86 -27.24 10.19
N GLY A 53 19.00 -26.50 9.48
CA GLY A 53 19.38 -25.33 8.69
C GLY A 53 20.02 -24.23 9.53
N ARG A 54 19.42 -23.88 10.67
CA ARG A 54 20.02 -22.91 11.63
C ARG A 54 21.35 -23.40 12.20
N ALA A 55 21.41 -24.67 12.61
CA ALA A 55 22.63 -25.28 13.14
C ALA A 55 23.77 -25.30 12.11
N ALA A 56 23.47 -25.62 10.84
CA ALA A 56 24.45 -25.60 9.76
C ALA A 56 25.04 -24.20 9.54
N THR A 57 24.21 -23.15 9.61
CA THR A 57 24.67 -21.74 9.51
C THR A 57 25.62 -21.38 10.65
N LEU A 58 25.28 -21.72 11.89
CA LEU A 58 26.12 -21.44 13.06
C LEU A 58 27.44 -22.22 13.02
N ILE A 59 27.43 -23.49 12.59
CA ILE A 59 28.64 -24.30 12.43
C ILE A 59 29.55 -23.72 11.38
N ARG A 60 29.01 -23.32 10.22
CA ARG A 60 29.81 -22.64 9.17
C ARG A 60 30.43 -21.35 9.68
N GLY A 61 29.70 -20.55 10.46
CA GLY A 61 30.23 -19.30 11.01
C GLY A 61 31.33 -19.47 12.05
N ARG A 62 31.31 -20.56 12.83
CA ARG A 62 32.24 -20.78 13.96
C ARG A 62 33.39 -21.74 13.65
N VAL A 63 33.10 -22.79 12.88
CA VAL A 63 34.07 -23.84 12.51
C VAL A 63 34.73 -23.53 11.16
N GLY A 64 34.00 -22.87 10.25
CA GLY A 64 34.50 -22.51 8.93
C GLY A 64 34.81 -23.74 8.07
N ASP A 65 35.82 -23.64 7.22
CA ASP A 65 36.23 -24.71 6.31
C ASP A 65 36.78 -25.96 7.02
N ARG A 66 36.93 -25.94 8.35
CA ARG A 66 37.40 -27.09 9.15
C ARG A 66 36.36 -28.19 9.33
N VAL A 67 35.11 -27.95 8.91
CA VAL A 67 34.06 -28.99 8.85
C VAL A 67 34.19 -29.82 7.57
N ALA A 68 34.43 -31.12 7.71
CA ALA A 68 34.70 -32.05 6.61
C ALA A 68 33.44 -32.51 5.84
N GLY A 69 32.26 -32.18 6.37
CA GLY A 69 30.97 -32.53 5.77
C GLY A 69 29.85 -32.41 6.79
N MET A 70 28.64 -32.09 6.34
CA MET A 70 27.45 -32.07 7.17
C MET A 70 26.31 -32.77 6.46
N TRP A 71 25.53 -33.57 7.18
CA TRP A 71 24.35 -34.23 6.63
C TRP A 71 23.23 -34.26 7.66
N PHE A 72 22.00 -34.14 7.19
CA PHE A 72 20.83 -34.34 8.04
C PHE A 72 20.53 -35.84 8.14
N ASP A 73 20.45 -36.35 9.37
CA ASP A 73 20.05 -37.72 9.63
C ASP A 73 18.56 -37.78 9.97
N ALA A 74 17.81 -38.32 9.02
CA ALA A 74 16.37 -38.44 9.12
C ALA A 74 15.88 -39.31 10.28
N SER A 75 16.68 -40.30 10.68
CA SER A 75 16.32 -41.21 11.76
C SER A 75 16.48 -40.58 13.13
N THR A 76 17.37 -39.60 13.26
CA THR A 76 17.66 -38.91 14.52
C THR A 76 17.14 -37.48 14.58
N GLY A 77 16.63 -36.93 13.47
CA GLY A 77 16.13 -35.56 13.38
C GLY A 77 17.22 -34.50 13.53
N ARG A 78 18.50 -34.86 13.33
CA ARG A 78 19.63 -33.99 13.66
C ARG A 78 20.61 -33.83 12.51
N LEU A 79 21.16 -32.62 12.43
CA LEU A 79 22.34 -32.37 11.62
C LEU A 79 23.55 -33.05 12.26
N ASN A 80 24.28 -33.83 11.48
CA ASN A 80 25.58 -34.37 11.83
C ASN A 80 26.64 -33.53 11.11
N ALA A 81 27.76 -33.23 11.77
CA ALA A 81 28.87 -32.49 11.19
C ALA A 81 30.19 -33.16 11.56
N SER A 82 31.00 -33.49 10.56
CA SER A 82 32.30 -34.14 10.72
C SER A 82 33.40 -33.11 10.94
N VAL A 83 34.17 -33.24 12.02
CA VAL A 83 35.28 -32.35 12.39
C VAL A 83 36.47 -33.16 12.90
N SER A 84 37.68 -32.63 12.72
CA SER A 84 38.93 -33.36 13.01
C SER A 84 39.49 -33.16 14.42
N ASN A 85 38.98 -32.18 15.18
CA ASN A 85 39.49 -31.85 16.51
C ASN A 85 38.37 -31.58 17.54
N ALA A 86 38.74 -31.67 18.82
CA ALA A 86 37.80 -31.55 19.94
C ALA A 86 37.22 -30.14 20.12
N ALA A 87 37.98 -29.08 19.80
CA ALA A 87 37.52 -27.70 19.91
C ALA A 87 36.37 -27.43 18.92
N ASP A 88 36.52 -27.91 17.68
CA ASP A 88 35.48 -27.78 16.66
C ASP A 88 34.29 -28.68 16.96
N ALA A 89 34.51 -29.86 17.54
CA ALA A 89 33.44 -30.72 18.01
C ALA A 89 32.61 -30.05 19.12
N ALA A 90 33.22 -29.22 19.97
CA ALA A 90 32.49 -28.44 20.96
C ALA A 90 31.63 -27.36 20.30
N LEU A 91 32.17 -26.63 19.32
CA LEU A 91 31.42 -25.62 18.54
C LEU A 91 30.25 -26.23 17.76
N VAL A 92 30.40 -27.45 17.23
CA VAL A 92 29.33 -28.20 16.57
C VAL A 92 28.20 -28.58 17.53
N ARG A 93 28.53 -28.98 18.76
CA ARG A 93 27.53 -29.32 19.78
C ARG A 93 26.80 -28.09 20.30
N ASP A 94 27.52 -26.99 20.52
CA ASP A 94 26.92 -25.68 20.84
C ASP A 94 26.02 -25.17 19.69
N ALA A 95 26.39 -25.59 18.47
CA ALA A 95 25.60 -25.59 17.23
C ALA A 95 24.15 -26.12 17.32
N GLY A 96 23.90 -27.02 18.27
CA GLY A 96 22.72 -27.90 18.29
C GLY A 96 22.86 -29.16 17.42
N ALA A 97 24.02 -29.38 16.77
CA ALA A 97 24.27 -30.54 15.90
C ALA A 97 25.05 -31.67 16.61
N VAL A 98 25.14 -32.82 15.94
CA VAL A 98 25.92 -33.97 16.39
C VAL A 98 27.32 -33.92 15.76
N ALA A 99 28.33 -33.75 16.60
CA ALA A 99 29.72 -33.81 16.15
C ALA A 99 30.13 -35.26 15.85
N ARG A 100 30.64 -35.49 14.64
CA ARG A 100 31.24 -36.75 14.20
C ARG A 100 32.73 -36.54 14.01
N GLN A 101 33.53 -37.54 14.36
CA GLN A 101 34.97 -37.47 14.12
C GLN A 101 35.23 -37.70 12.63
N ALA A 102 35.87 -36.73 11.99
CA ALA A 102 36.33 -36.87 10.62
C ALA A 102 37.62 -37.69 10.59
N ARG A 103 37.69 -38.66 9.69
CA ARG A 103 38.93 -39.37 9.34
C ARG A 103 39.78 -38.53 8.37
N TYR A 104 39.12 -37.91 7.39
CA TYR A 104 39.69 -36.99 6.42
C TYR A 104 39.05 -35.61 6.55
N GLY A 105 39.87 -34.57 6.60
CA GLY A 105 39.42 -33.18 6.59
C GLY A 105 38.85 -32.75 5.23
N SER A 106 38.15 -31.62 5.21
CA SER A 106 37.61 -31.00 3.99
C SER A 106 38.67 -30.75 2.90
N ALA A 107 39.86 -30.30 3.32
CA ALA A 107 40.98 -30.02 2.42
C ALA A 107 41.54 -31.30 1.76
N GLU A 108 41.59 -32.40 2.51
CA GLU A 108 42.05 -33.71 2.02
C GLU A 108 41.04 -34.30 1.04
N LEU A 109 39.75 -34.28 1.37
CA LEU A 109 38.67 -34.68 0.46
C LEU A 109 38.67 -33.82 -0.81
N GLY A 110 38.81 -32.50 -0.68
CA GLY A 110 38.91 -31.60 -1.83
C GLY A 110 40.14 -31.87 -2.70
N GLY A 111 41.27 -32.24 -2.09
CA GLY A 111 42.49 -32.65 -2.80
C GLY A 111 42.30 -33.95 -3.59
N ALA A 112 41.68 -34.96 -2.97
CA ALA A 112 41.37 -36.24 -3.61
C ALA A 112 40.39 -36.04 -4.77
N ALA A 113 39.30 -35.28 -4.58
CA ALA A 113 38.34 -34.97 -5.63
C ALA A 113 38.99 -34.29 -6.84
N ARG A 114 39.88 -33.31 -6.62
CA ARG A 114 40.63 -32.65 -7.71
C ARG A 114 41.55 -33.62 -8.45
N THR A 115 42.15 -34.58 -7.77
CA THR A 115 42.96 -35.61 -8.42
C THR A 115 42.09 -36.56 -9.25
N VAL A 116 40.97 -37.03 -8.71
CA VAL A 116 40.00 -37.86 -9.47
C VAL A 116 39.53 -37.13 -10.73
N THR A 117 39.12 -35.85 -10.63
CA THR A 117 38.72 -35.05 -11.80
C THR A 117 39.84 -34.94 -12.84
N ARG A 118 41.10 -34.76 -12.42
CA ARG A 118 42.24 -34.69 -13.33
C ARG A 118 42.50 -36.03 -14.04
N GLU A 119 42.37 -37.14 -13.33
CA GLU A 119 42.54 -38.48 -13.88
C GLU A 119 41.43 -38.89 -14.87
N ILE A 120 40.22 -38.34 -14.70
CA ILE A 120 39.10 -38.55 -15.63
C ILE A 120 39.28 -37.76 -16.93
N GLY A 121 39.85 -36.56 -16.86
CA GLY A 121 40.19 -35.76 -18.04
C GLY A 121 38.98 -35.48 -18.95
N SER A 122 39.10 -35.82 -20.23
CA SER A 122 38.03 -35.66 -21.24
C SER A 122 36.91 -36.70 -21.14
N GLY A 123 36.99 -37.62 -20.17
CA GLY A 123 36.03 -38.69 -19.95
C GLY A 123 36.70 -40.06 -19.92
N VAL A 124 36.18 -40.92 -19.07
CA VAL A 124 36.54 -42.34 -18.98
C VAL A 124 35.26 -43.12 -19.24
N ALA A 125 35.33 -44.12 -20.12
CA ALA A 125 34.16 -44.94 -20.44
C ALA A 125 33.55 -45.52 -19.15
N GLY A 126 32.22 -45.55 -19.08
CA GLY A 126 31.52 -46.10 -17.92
C GLY A 126 31.58 -45.27 -16.63
N VAL A 127 32.45 -44.26 -16.45
CA VAL A 127 32.41 -43.39 -15.25
C VAL A 127 31.22 -42.44 -15.37
N VAL A 128 30.25 -42.52 -14.45
CA VAL A 128 28.99 -41.75 -14.52
C VAL A 128 28.91 -40.57 -13.55
N SER A 129 29.60 -40.61 -12.41
CA SER A 129 29.67 -39.51 -11.43
C SER A 129 30.85 -39.67 -10.47
N TRP A 130 31.33 -38.57 -9.88
CA TRP A 130 32.31 -38.62 -8.79
C TRP A 130 32.22 -37.39 -7.87
N GLY A 131 32.51 -37.56 -6.58
CA GLY A 131 32.49 -36.45 -5.61
C GLY A 131 32.55 -36.90 -4.15
N PRO A 132 32.59 -35.97 -3.19
CA PRO A 132 32.66 -36.30 -1.77
C PRO A 132 31.35 -36.90 -1.25
N ASP A 133 31.44 -38.13 -0.73
CA ASP A 133 30.43 -38.75 0.12
C ASP A 133 30.66 -38.30 1.56
N THR A 134 29.91 -37.27 1.95
CA THR A 134 30.04 -36.62 3.26
C THR A 134 29.58 -37.49 4.42
N ARG A 135 28.68 -38.46 4.18
CA ARG A 135 28.21 -39.40 5.22
C ARG A 135 29.28 -40.42 5.57
N ASN A 136 30.02 -40.88 4.57
CA ASN A 136 31.09 -41.85 4.75
C ASN A 136 32.50 -41.24 4.79
N ASN A 137 32.60 -39.91 4.71
CA ASN A 137 33.84 -39.13 4.78
C ASN A 137 34.91 -39.62 3.79
N ARG A 138 34.53 -39.79 2.51
CA ARG A 138 35.40 -40.25 1.40
C ARG A 138 34.96 -39.63 0.06
N ILE A 139 35.65 -39.91 -1.03
CA ILE A 139 35.24 -39.63 -2.41
C ILE A 139 34.59 -40.89 -2.99
N ASP A 140 33.37 -40.77 -3.50
CA ASP A 140 32.70 -41.84 -4.24
C ASP A 140 32.79 -41.58 -5.74
N ILE A 141 33.01 -42.65 -6.51
CA ILE A 141 33.09 -42.62 -7.97
C ILE A 141 32.18 -43.72 -8.49
N THR A 142 31.11 -43.34 -9.17
CA THR A 142 30.15 -44.29 -9.70
C THR A 142 30.51 -44.69 -11.12
N VAL A 143 30.52 -46.00 -11.37
CA VAL A 143 30.88 -46.61 -12.65
C VAL A 143 29.74 -47.49 -13.14
N ASN A 144 29.23 -47.21 -14.35
CA ASN A 144 28.39 -48.12 -15.09
C ASN A 144 29.25 -49.26 -15.66
N ARG A 145 29.13 -50.43 -15.04
CA ARG A 145 29.94 -51.61 -15.42
C ARG A 145 29.61 -52.13 -16.82
N ALA A 146 28.38 -51.94 -17.28
CA ALA A 146 27.98 -52.33 -18.64
C ALA A 146 28.57 -51.43 -19.74
N ALA A 147 29.02 -50.23 -19.39
CA ALA A 147 29.62 -49.24 -20.30
C ALA A 147 31.13 -49.02 -20.05
N SER A 148 31.73 -49.84 -19.18
CA SER A 148 33.15 -49.75 -18.83
C SER A 148 34.02 -50.51 -19.83
N ASP A 149 35.25 -50.07 -20.01
CA ASP A 149 36.26 -50.71 -20.85
C ASP A 149 37.66 -50.67 -20.19
N ALA A 150 38.70 -51.03 -20.95
CA ALA A 150 40.07 -51.03 -20.45
C ALA A 150 40.57 -49.66 -19.95
N SER A 151 39.98 -48.54 -20.43
CA SER A 151 40.28 -47.20 -19.94
C SER A 151 39.71 -46.97 -18.53
N THR A 152 38.56 -47.57 -18.22
CA THR A 152 37.94 -47.59 -16.89
C THR A 152 38.77 -48.38 -15.90
N ASP A 153 39.28 -49.54 -16.31
CA ASP A 153 40.17 -50.37 -15.48
C ASP A 153 41.49 -49.66 -15.21
N ALA A 154 42.08 -49.04 -16.23
CA ALA A 154 43.31 -48.25 -16.07
C ALA A 154 43.08 -47.01 -15.18
N PHE A 155 41.94 -46.35 -15.30
CA PHE A 155 41.56 -45.22 -14.45
C PHE A 155 41.39 -45.65 -12.99
N THR A 156 40.59 -46.69 -12.73
CA THR A 156 40.35 -47.22 -11.38
C THR A 156 41.64 -47.69 -10.69
N ALA A 157 42.57 -48.27 -11.45
CA ALA A 157 43.92 -48.59 -10.95
C ALA A 157 44.74 -47.36 -10.54
N ARG A 158 44.64 -46.24 -11.28
CA ARG A 158 45.36 -44.99 -10.95
C ARG A 158 44.79 -44.31 -9.72
N ILE A 159 43.46 -44.22 -9.60
CA ILE A 159 42.82 -43.60 -8.42
C ILE A 159 42.92 -44.47 -7.17
N ALA A 160 43.15 -45.79 -7.31
CA ALA A 160 43.44 -46.65 -6.16
C ALA A 160 44.71 -46.23 -5.40
N ALA A 161 45.64 -45.52 -6.05
CA ALA A 161 46.81 -44.92 -5.40
C ALA A 161 46.47 -43.79 -4.41
N LEU A 162 45.25 -43.24 -4.46
CA LEU A 162 44.76 -42.30 -3.46
C LEU A 162 44.38 -42.99 -2.14
N GLY A 163 44.37 -44.32 -2.11
CA GLY A 163 44.04 -45.10 -0.93
C GLY A 163 42.54 -45.09 -0.61
N ASP A 164 42.20 -45.36 0.64
CA ASP A 164 40.83 -45.55 1.09
C ASP A 164 40.02 -44.24 1.25
N ILE A 165 40.62 -43.09 0.90
CA ILE A 165 39.87 -41.84 0.70
C ILE A 165 38.99 -41.90 -0.56
N VAL A 166 39.21 -42.86 -1.46
CA VAL A 166 38.39 -43.08 -2.67
C VAL A 166 37.67 -44.42 -2.58
N HIS A 167 36.43 -44.45 -3.02
CA HIS A 167 35.60 -45.63 -3.18
C HIS A 167 34.96 -45.64 -4.56
N VAL A 168 34.93 -46.80 -5.21
CA VAL A 168 34.27 -46.99 -6.51
C VAL A 168 32.94 -47.71 -6.28
N SER A 169 31.83 -47.08 -6.67
CA SER A 169 30.49 -47.64 -6.65
C SER A 169 30.06 -48.08 -8.06
N GLU A 170 29.18 -49.08 -8.17
CA GLU A 170 28.74 -49.62 -9.46
C GLU A 170 27.27 -49.32 -9.76
N THR A 171 26.94 -49.12 -11.04
CA THR A 171 25.57 -48.99 -11.57
C THR A 171 25.40 -49.76 -12.88
N ALA A 172 24.15 -50.00 -13.30
CA ALA A 172 23.80 -50.68 -14.55
C ALA A 172 23.21 -49.74 -15.62
N GLN A 173 23.07 -48.44 -15.32
CA GLN A 173 22.40 -47.47 -16.19
C GLN A 173 23.25 -46.22 -16.43
N SER A 174 23.17 -45.67 -17.65
CA SER A 174 23.77 -44.38 -18.02
C SER A 174 22.68 -43.31 -18.18
N PRO A 175 22.84 -42.09 -17.64
CA PRO A 175 21.93 -40.98 -17.89
C PRO A 175 21.91 -40.57 -19.38
N VAL A 176 20.75 -40.16 -19.90
CA VAL A 176 20.58 -39.57 -21.26
C VAL A 176 19.97 -38.16 -21.16
N GLN A 177 20.39 -37.23 -22.03
CA GLN A 177 19.93 -35.83 -22.05
C GLN A 177 19.04 -35.50 -23.28
N GLN A 178 18.14 -34.51 -23.12
CA GLN A 178 17.36 -33.80 -24.16
C GLN A 178 17.64 -32.27 -24.02
N ALA A 179 17.59 -31.46 -25.08
CA ALA A 179 18.13 -30.07 -25.08
C ALA A 179 17.06 -28.96 -25.16
N ASP A 180 16.79 -28.30 -24.02
CA ASP A 180 16.04 -27.06 -23.91
C ASP A 180 17.01 -25.87 -23.68
N ALA A 181 16.64 -24.65 -24.07
CA ALA A 181 17.29 -23.42 -23.64
C ALA A 181 16.90 -23.14 -22.18
N VAL A 182 17.84 -23.35 -21.27
CA VAL A 182 17.68 -23.27 -19.82
C VAL A 182 18.61 -22.17 -19.29
N GLY A 183 18.15 -21.36 -18.33
CA GLY A 183 18.99 -20.34 -17.69
C GLY A 183 20.24 -20.96 -17.06
N GLY A 184 21.39 -20.30 -17.10
CA GLY A 184 22.67 -20.81 -16.60
C GLY A 184 23.45 -21.72 -17.57
N GLU A 185 22.85 -22.19 -18.67
CA GLU A 185 23.57 -23.03 -19.64
C GLU A 185 24.44 -22.24 -20.62
N LYS A 186 25.45 -22.91 -21.21
CA LYS A 186 26.29 -22.36 -22.28
C LYS A 186 25.48 -21.88 -23.47
N TRP A 187 25.89 -20.75 -24.00
CA TRP A 187 25.76 -20.46 -25.42
C TRP A 187 27.03 -19.76 -25.94
N VAL A 188 27.24 -19.75 -27.25
CA VAL A 188 28.42 -19.17 -27.91
C VAL A 188 27.98 -18.13 -28.96
N PRO A 189 28.45 -16.88 -28.87
CA PRO A 189 28.30 -15.89 -29.94
C PRO A 189 29.33 -16.15 -31.04
N GLY A 190 28.90 -16.65 -32.20
CA GLY A 190 29.82 -16.90 -33.32
C GLY A 190 31.01 -17.80 -32.94
N THR A 191 32.22 -17.24 -32.98
CA THR A 191 33.49 -17.90 -32.61
C THR A 191 34.12 -17.30 -31.35
N GLU A 192 33.37 -16.50 -30.60
CA GLU A 192 33.84 -15.80 -29.40
C GLU A 192 33.85 -16.70 -28.16
N SER A 193 34.26 -16.13 -27.03
CA SER A 193 34.18 -16.80 -25.74
C SER A 193 32.73 -17.12 -25.37
N PRO A 194 32.48 -18.29 -24.75
CA PRO A 194 31.12 -18.67 -24.36
C PRO A 194 30.56 -17.74 -23.30
N CYS A 195 29.26 -17.50 -23.39
CA CYS A 195 28.46 -16.83 -22.37
C CYS A 195 27.42 -17.79 -21.79
N SER A 196 26.65 -17.30 -20.83
CA SER A 196 25.59 -18.04 -20.16
C SER A 196 24.22 -17.50 -20.55
N ILE A 197 23.25 -18.40 -20.70
CA ILE A 197 21.85 -18.03 -20.86
C ILE A 197 21.39 -17.44 -19.52
N GLY A 198 20.74 -16.28 -19.55
CA GLY A 198 20.16 -15.65 -18.37
C GLY A 198 18.78 -16.18 -18.07
N PHE A 199 17.80 -15.76 -18.86
CA PHE A 199 16.45 -16.26 -18.71
C PHE A 199 15.77 -16.42 -20.07
N PRO A 200 15.17 -17.59 -20.33
CA PRO A 200 14.25 -17.74 -21.44
C PRO A 200 13.08 -16.77 -21.33
N ALA A 201 12.71 -16.17 -22.45
CA ALA A 201 11.65 -15.16 -22.53
C ALA A 201 10.99 -15.19 -23.90
N THR A 202 9.86 -14.54 -24.04
CA THR A 202 9.19 -14.34 -25.33
C THR A 202 9.05 -12.86 -25.64
N ARG A 203 9.16 -12.48 -26.91
CA ARG A 203 8.80 -11.11 -27.30
C ARG A 203 7.32 -10.88 -27.03
N THR A 204 6.99 -9.81 -26.31
CA THR A 204 5.59 -9.45 -26.01
C THR A 204 4.80 -9.23 -27.30
N ALA A 205 5.44 -8.70 -28.34
CA ALA A 205 4.91 -8.65 -29.69
C ALA A 205 5.28 -9.93 -30.47
N GLY A 206 4.29 -10.69 -30.91
CA GLY A 206 4.47 -11.83 -31.81
C GLY A 206 4.96 -13.14 -31.16
N GLY A 207 5.31 -13.15 -29.87
CA GLY A 207 5.58 -14.38 -29.12
C GLY A 207 6.86 -15.13 -29.53
N ALA A 208 7.75 -14.49 -30.29
CA ALA A 208 9.01 -15.10 -30.72
C ALA A 208 9.83 -15.57 -29.51
N LYS A 209 10.39 -16.79 -29.59
CA LYS A 209 11.23 -17.39 -28.56
C LYS A 209 12.55 -16.63 -28.46
N THR A 210 12.96 -16.29 -27.25
CA THR A 210 14.20 -15.55 -26.97
C THR A 210 14.83 -16.03 -25.66
N PHE A 211 16.07 -15.62 -25.40
CA PHE A 211 16.59 -15.58 -24.04
C PHE A 211 17.39 -14.30 -23.78
N LEU A 212 17.37 -13.85 -22.53
CA LEU A 212 18.18 -12.76 -22.01
C LEU A 212 19.59 -13.23 -21.69
N THR A 213 20.59 -12.35 -21.85
CA THR A 213 22.01 -12.55 -21.55
C THR A 213 22.66 -11.19 -21.26
N ALA A 214 23.96 -11.12 -20.99
CA ALA A 214 24.70 -9.87 -20.89
C ALA A 214 24.84 -9.20 -22.25
N GLY A 215 24.80 -7.86 -22.28
CA GLY A 215 24.86 -7.09 -23.52
C GLY A 215 26.23 -7.14 -24.18
N HIS A 216 27.30 -7.21 -23.39
CA HIS A 216 28.65 -7.38 -23.94
C HIS A 216 28.84 -8.73 -24.66
N CYS A 217 27.97 -9.72 -24.45
CA CYS A 217 27.94 -10.97 -25.21
C CYS A 217 27.16 -10.84 -26.54
N THR A 218 26.53 -9.70 -26.79
CA THR A 218 25.63 -9.47 -27.93
C THR A 218 26.00 -8.22 -28.71
N ASN A 219 27.27 -7.79 -28.67
CA ASN A 219 27.71 -6.55 -29.36
C ASN A 219 27.53 -6.64 -30.88
N ASP A 220 27.79 -7.80 -31.47
CA ASP A 220 27.73 -8.00 -32.91
C ASP A 220 26.30 -8.20 -33.42
N VAL A 221 25.92 -7.41 -34.43
CA VAL A 221 24.58 -7.46 -35.03
C VAL A 221 24.39 -8.72 -35.85
N ASN A 222 23.25 -9.41 -35.66
CA ASN A 222 22.85 -10.61 -36.42
C ASN A 222 23.85 -11.78 -36.31
N GLN A 223 24.55 -11.89 -35.20
CA GLN A 223 25.56 -12.92 -35.01
C GLN A 223 24.90 -14.29 -34.77
N PRO A 224 25.36 -15.37 -35.41
CA PRO A 224 24.86 -16.73 -35.12
C PRO A 224 25.14 -17.11 -33.66
N ALA A 225 24.14 -17.67 -32.98
CA ALA A 225 24.26 -18.19 -31.63
C ALA A 225 24.23 -19.71 -31.64
N TYR A 226 25.13 -20.34 -30.88
CA TYR A 226 25.24 -21.79 -30.74
C TYR A 226 25.00 -22.23 -29.30
N GLY A 227 24.27 -23.31 -29.09
CA GLY A 227 23.99 -23.85 -27.77
C GLY A 227 25.15 -24.67 -27.20
N LYS A 228 24.95 -25.21 -25.99
CA LYS A 228 25.96 -26.04 -25.29
C LYS A 228 26.44 -27.26 -26.08
N ASP A 229 25.58 -27.81 -26.94
CA ASP A 229 25.84 -28.96 -27.80
C ASP A 229 26.55 -28.59 -29.12
N GLY A 230 26.84 -27.29 -29.32
CA GLY A 230 27.47 -26.77 -30.54
C GLY A 230 26.50 -26.61 -31.71
N THR A 231 25.23 -26.96 -31.57
CA THR A 231 24.22 -26.73 -32.61
C THR A 231 23.78 -25.27 -32.61
N ARG A 232 23.34 -24.78 -33.77
CA ARG A 232 22.80 -23.42 -33.87
C ARG A 232 21.50 -23.36 -33.05
N VAL A 233 21.40 -22.38 -32.16
CA VAL A 233 20.18 -22.08 -31.38
C VAL A 233 19.40 -20.90 -31.97
N GLY A 234 20.12 -19.93 -32.53
CA GLY A 234 19.51 -18.87 -33.32
C GLY A 234 20.40 -17.67 -33.61
N THR A 235 19.89 -16.46 -33.37
CA THR A 235 20.52 -15.20 -33.81
C THR A 235 20.63 -14.20 -32.66
N SER A 236 21.86 -13.84 -32.29
CA SER A 236 22.20 -12.80 -31.32
C SER A 236 22.04 -11.40 -31.90
N ASN A 237 21.59 -10.46 -31.07
CA ASN A 237 21.40 -9.05 -31.40
C ASN A 237 20.74 -8.82 -32.76
N LYS A 238 19.60 -9.48 -32.97
CA LYS A 238 18.87 -9.40 -34.23
C LYS A 238 18.50 -7.95 -34.56
N ASP A 239 18.83 -7.54 -35.78
CA ASP A 239 18.62 -6.20 -36.34
C ASP A 239 19.32 -5.06 -35.57
N GLY A 240 20.25 -5.37 -34.66
CA GLY A 240 21.06 -4.41 -33.92
C GLY A 240 20.32 -3.63 -32.83
N LYS A 241 19.16 -4.13 -32.40
CA LYS A 241 18.28 -3.44 -31.42
C LYS A 241 18.22 -4.13 -30.06
N SER A 242 18.95 -5.23 -29.91
CA SER A 242 18.74 -6.20 -28.84
C SER A 242 20.00 -6.37 -27.98
N SER A 243 20.81 -5.32 -27.88
CA SER A 243 22.03 -5.26 -27.08
C SER A 243 22.21 -3.88 -26.48
N VAL A 244 22.55 -3.83 -25.19
CA VAL A 244 22.94 -2.62 -24.45
C VAL A 244 24.18 -2.99 -23.62
N ASN A 245 25.30 -2.35 -23.91
CA ASN A 245 26.53 -2.41 -23.15
C ASN A 245 27.08 -0.99 -23.05
N ALA A 246 26.41 -0.19 -22.24
CA ALA A 246 26.57 1.26 -22.15
C ALA A 246 26.11 1.73 -20.78
N GLN A 247 26.07 3.04 -20.55
CA GLN A 247 25.65 3.63 -19.27
C GLN A 247 24.28 3.11 -18.82
N GLU A 248 23.39 2.83 -19.76
CA GLU A 248 22.04 2.35 -19.52
C GLU A 248 21.95 0.87 -19.11
N GLY A 249 23.05 0.11 -19.11
CA GLY A 249 23.07 -1.27 -18.61
C GLY A 249 23.95 -2.24 -19.40
N ASP A 250 23.99 -3.48 -18.93
CA ASP A 250 24.64 -4.63 -19.57
C ASP A 250 23.63 -5.77 -19.78
N MET A 251 22.91 -5.71 -20.90
CA MET A 251 21.80 -6.61 -21.20
C MET A 251 21.63 -6.83 -22.70
N GLY A 252 21.39 -8.07 -23.08
CA GLY A 252 21.27 -8.51 -24.47
C GLY A 252 20.21 -9.59 -24.65
N VAL A 253 19.77 -9.76 -25.90
CA VAL A 253 18.79 -10.77 -26.28
C VAL A 253 19.31 -11.60 -27.45
N VAL A 254 19.09 -12.91 -27.36
CA VAL A 254 19.26 -13.84 -28.46
C VAL A 254 17.89 -14.38 -28.88
N ASP A 255 17.61 -14.31 -30.17
CA ASP A 255 16.45 -14.96 -30.80
C ASP A 255 16.70 -16.46 -30.92
N VAL A 256 15.77 -17.26 -30.40
CA VAL A 256 15.78 -18.72 -30.56
C VAL A 256 14.92 -19.05 -31.78
N ASP A 257 15.56 -19.06 -32.95
CA ASP A 257 14.90 -19.20 -34.26
C ASP A 257 15.03 -20.62 -34.86
N GLN A 258 15.71 -21.54 -34.16
CA GLN A 258 15.87 -22.92 -34.59
C GLN A 258 14.78 -23.83 -34.02
N ALA A 259 14.13 -24.60 -34.88
CA ALA A 259 12.96 -25.42 -34.51
C ALA A 259 13.26 -26.51 -33.46
N GLY A 260 14.51 -27.00 -33.42
CA GLY A 260 14.95 -28.01 -32.45
C GLY A 260 15.14 -27.49 -31.02
N TRP A 261 15.04 -26.18 -30.80
CA TRP A 261 15.25 -25.55 -29.50
C TRP A 261 13.93 -25.11 -28.88
N ASN A 262 13.65 -25.64 -27.69
CA ASN A 262 12.55 -25.20 -26.84
C ASN A 262 13.06 -24.34 -25.69
N LEU A 263 12.16 -23.55 -25.11
CA LEU A 263 12.48 -22.76 -23.94
C LEU A 263 11.97 -23.50 -22.70
N ALA A 264 12.74 -23.50 -21.62
CA ALA A 264 12.32 -24.07 -20.35
C ALA A 264 12.31 -22.99 -19.25
N PRO A 265 11.29 -22.94 -18.38
CA PRO A 265 11.21 -21.98 -17.29
C PRO A 265 12.09 -22.42 -16.10
N THR A 266 13.34 -22.79 -16.36
CA THR A 266 14.25 -23.32 -15.35
C THR A 266 15.62 -22.66 -15.46
N VAL A 267 16.32 -22.64 -14.34
CA VAL A 267 17.73 -22.29 -14.22
C VAL A 267 18.49 -23.57 -13.89
N ALA A 268 19.51 -23.86 -14.68
CA ALA A 268 20.33 -25.04 -14.64
C ALA A 268 21.02 -25.19 -13.28
N GLY A 269 20.99 -26.43 -12.81
CA GLY A 269 21.80 -26.91 -11.71
C GLY A 269 23.28 -27.00 -12.05
N ASP A 270 24.07 -27.46 -11.09
CA ASP A 270 25.48 -27.85 -11.30
C ASP A 270 25.75 -29.31 -10.87
N GLY A 271 24.72 -30.15 -10.89
CA GLY A 271 24.76 -31.54 -10.42
C GLY A 271 24.70 -31.69 -8.90
N SER A 272 25.14 -30.67 -8.14
CA SER A 272 24.97 -30.60 -6.69
C SER A 272 23.73 -29.82 -6.24
N HIS A 273 23.19 -28.99 -7.14
CA HIS A 273 21.94 -28.28 -6.99
C HIS A 273 20.95 -28.72 -8.07
N ALA A 274 19.71 -29.01 -7.69
CA ALA A 274 18.64 -29.25 -8.64
C ALA A 274 18.36 -27.99 -9.48
N ALA A 275 17.86 -28.16 -10.70
CA ALA A 275 17.40 -27.04 -11.50
C ALA A 275 16.31 -26.25 -10.75
N ILE A 276 16.38 -24.92 -10.81
CA ILE A 276 15.43 -24.04 -10.13
C ILE A 276 14.35 -23.63 -11.13
N THR A 277 13.10 -23.95 -10.82
CA THR A 277 11.96 -23.47 -11.62
C THR A 277 11.74 -21.97 -11.40
N VAL A 278 11.60 -21.24 -12.50
CA VAL A 278 11.36 -19.80 -12.51
C VAL A 278 9.86 -19.52 -12.42
N THR A 279 9.45 -18.85 -11.35
CA THR A 279 8.02 -18.64 -11.00
C THR A 279 7.57 -17.18 -11.13
N GLY A 280 8.43 -16.30 -11.63
CA GLY A 280 8.21 -14.86 -11.74
C GLY A 280 9.52 -14.09 -11.64
N SER A 281 9.43 -12.77 -11.54
CA SER A 281 10.56 -11.88 -11.26
C SER A 281 10.39 -11.17 -9.92
N ALA A 282 11.50 -10.71 -9.34
CA ALA A 282 11.54 -9.92 -8.11
C ALA A 282 12.69 -8.91 -8.20
N GLU A 283 12.59 -7.82 -7.44
CA GLU A 283 13.70 -6.87 -7.29
C GLU A 283 14.78 -7.44 -6.36
N ALA A 284 16.02 -7.01 -6.57
CA ALA A 284 17.13 -7.34 -5.68
C ALA A 284 17.01 -6.54 -4.38
N VAL A 285 17.07 -7.22 -3.24
CA VAL A 285 17.00 -6.59 -1.90
C VAL A 285 18.26 -6.95 -1.12
N VAL A 286 18.99 -5.95 -0.61
CA VAL A 286 20.23 -6.14 0.15
C VAL A 286 19.99 -7.05 1.37
N GLY A 287 20.88 -8.02 1.59
CA GLY A 287 20.81 -9.02 2.66
C GLY A 287 19.96 -10.25 2.34
N THR A 288 19.31 -10.31 1.17
CA THR A 288 18.56 -11.51 0.76
C THR A 288 19.45 -12.54 0.08
N ALA A 289 19.18 -13.81 0.35
CA ALA A 289 19.87 -14.93 -0.26
C ALA A 289 19.49 -15.06 -1.74
N ILE A 290 20.52 -15.16 -2.59
CA ILE A 290 20.40 -15.25 -4.03
C ILE A 290 21.28 -16.39 -4.54
N CYS A 291 20.82 -17.08 -5.57
CA CYS A 291 21.59 -18.09 -6.27
C CYS A 291 21.75 -17.67 -7.71
N ARG A 292 22.98 -17.76 -8.23
CA ARG A 292 23.26 -17.52 -9.63
C ARG A 292 23.71 -18.78 -10.32
N SER A 293 23.40 -18.92 -11.60
CA SER A 293 23.86 -20.04 -12.42
C SER A 293 24.52 -19.50 -13.68
N GLY A 294 25.61 -20.14 -14.09
CA GLY A 294 26.31 -19.82 -15.33
C GLY A 294 27.21 -20.96 -15.74
N GLN A 295 27.62 -20.94 -17.00
CA GLN A 295 28.26 -22.04 -17.68
C GLN A 295 29.60 -22.45 -17.07
N THR A 296 30.35 -21.50 -16.51
CA THR A 296 31.72 -21.76 -16.04
C THR A 296 31.73 -22.23 -14.61
N THR A 297 30.94 -21.58 -13.75
CA THR A 297 30.93 -21.90 -12.32
C THR A 297 29.74 -22.75 -11.88
N GLY A 298 28.74 -22.98 -12.73
CA GLY A 298 27.50 -23.60 -12.30
C GLY A 298 26.76 -22.74 -11.25
N MET A 299 25.95 -23.38 -10.42
CA MET A 299 25.13 -22.69 -9.43
C MET A 299 25.94 -22.27 -8.20
N ARG A 300 25.97 -20.97 -7.91
CA ARG A 300 26.65 -20.38 -6.75
C ARG A 300 25.67 -19.48 -6.03
N CYS A 301 25.51 -19.70 -4.73
CA CYS A 301 24.64 -18.87 -3.90
C CYS A 301 25.46 -17.93 -3.02
N GLY A 302 24.83 -16.82 -2.66
CA GLY A 302 25.37 -15.76 -1.83
C GLY A 302 24.24 -14.85 -1.38
N GLU A 303 24.57 -13.61 -1.10
CA GLU A 303 23.64 -12.57 -0.69
C GLU A 303 23.80 -11.35 -1.59
N VAL A 304 22.71 -10.62 -1.80
CA VAL A 304 22.77 -9.28 -2.38
C VAL A 304 23.44 -8.34 -1.39
N THR A 305 24.55 -7.71 -1.77
CA THR A 305 25.34 -6.86 -0.86
C THR A 305 25.12 -5.37 -1.11
N LYS A 306 24.81 -4.97 -2.35
CA LYS A 306 24.49 -3.59 -2.75
C LYS A 306 23.50 -3.59 -3.91
N VAL A 307 22.79 -2.48 -4.11
CA VAL A 307 21.87 -2.27 -5.25
C VAL A 307 22.05 -0.85 -5.80
N ASN A 308 21.63 -0.63 -7.06
CA ASN A 308 21.68 0.68 -7.73
C ASN A 308 23.07 1.34 -7.69
N GLN A 309 24.10 0.60 -8.11
CA GLN A 309 25.49 1.04 -8.14
C GLN A 309 25.89 1.41 -9.57
N SER A 310 26.65 2.49 -9.70
CA SER A 310 27.42 2.82 -10.90
C SER A 310 28.75 2.08 -10.88
N VAL A 311 29.06 1.33 -11.93
CA VAL A 311 30.26 0.50 -12.02
C VAL A 311 31.06 0.92 -13.25
N ASP A 312 32.32 1.27 -13.04
CA ASP A 312 33.29 1.48 -14.11
C ASP A 312 34.05 0.18 -14.39
N TYR A 313 33.87 -0.38 -15.58
CA TYR A 313 34.59 -1.57 -16.07
C TYR A 313 35.91 -1.22 -16.79
N GLY A 314 36.29 0.06 -16.83
CA GLY A 314 37.51 0.59 -17.43
C GLY A 314 37.35 0.97 -18.92
N ASN A 315 36.42 0.33 -19.62
CA ASN A 315 36.04 0.66 -21.00
C ASN A 315 34.62 1.22 -21.11
N VAL A 316 33.78 1.00 -20.09
CA VAL A 316 32.39 1.47 -20.02
C VAL A 316 32.01 1.67 -18.56
N VAL A 317 31.25 2.72 -18.28
CA VAL A 317 30.59 2.95 -16.99
C VAL A 317 29.13 2.57 -17.15
N ILE A 318 28.58 1.80 -16.21
CA ILE A 318 27.21 1.30 -16.25
C ILE A 318 26.50 1.62 -14.94
N ASP A 319 25.31 2.20 -15.03
CA ASP A 319 24.48 2.58 -13.87
C ASP A 319 23.45 1.50 -13.51
N GLY A 320 22.90 1.57 -12.29
CA GLY A 320 21.76 0.73 -11.88
C GLY A 320 22.09 -0.72 -11.49
N LEU A 321 23.37 -1.10 -11.44
CA LEU A 321 23.77 -2.49 -11.18
C LEU A 321 23.67 -2.88 -9.70
N SER A 322 23.58 -4.18 -9.44
CA SER A 322 23.51 -4.74 -8.09
C SER A 322 24.68 -5.66 -7.81
N TYR A 323 25.09 -5.74 -6.55
CA TYR A 323 26.22 -6.54 -6.11
C TYR A 323 25.74 -7.76 -5.34
N SER A 324 26.46 -8.87 -5.47
CA SER A 324 26.33 -10.04 -4.62
C SER A 324 27.69 -10.58 -4.21
N ASN A 325 27.74 -11.47 -3.22
CA ASN A 325 28.95 -12.23 -2.89
C ASN A 325 28.93 -13.68 -3.43
N ALA A 326 27.95 -14.03 -4.26
CA ALA A 326 27.94 -15.29 -4.99
C ALA A 326 29.05 -15.27 -6.05
N CYS A 327 30.04 -16.16 -5.95
CA CYS A 327 31.25 -16.09 -6.79
C CYS A 327 30.93 -16.29 -8.29
N SER A 328 31.80 -15.77 -9.15
CA SER A 328 31.76 -15.97 -10.60
C SER A 328 33.16 -16.18 -11.20
N ALA A 329 33.19 -16.56 -12.47
CA ALA A 329 34.38 -16.58 -13.31
C ALA A 329 34.05 -16.10 -14.74
N GLY A 330 35.08 -15.83 -15.53
CA GLY A 330 34.91 -15.52 -16.96
C GLY A 330 34.14 -16.62 -17.68
N GLY A 331 33.18 -16.24 -18.53
CA GLY A 331 32.25 -17.15 -19.23
C GLY A 331 30.90 -17.32 -18.54
N ASP A 332 30.73 -16.78 -17.33
CA ASP A 332 29.43 -16.72 -16.66
C ASP A 332 28.55 -15.54 -17.07
N SER A 333 29.10 -14.62 -17.88
CA SER A 333 28.42 -13.44 -18.36
C SER A 333 27.05 -13.79 -18.93
N GLY A 334 26.02 -13.07 -18.49
CA GLY A 334 24.63 -13.30 -18.82
C GLY A 334 23.88 -14.28 -17.94
N GLY A 335 24.57 -15.04 -17.08
CA GLY A 335 23.97 -16.08 -16.24
C GLY A 335 22.87 -15.59 -15.29
N SER A 336 21.92 -16.48 -14.99
CA SER A 336 20.73 -16.19 -14.18
C SER A 336 21.08 -15.87 -12.73
N TYR A 337 20.42 -14.89 -12.12
CA TYR A 337 20.30 -14.73 -10.66
C TYR A 337 18.84 -14.94 -10.24
N VAL A 338 18.61 -15.84 -9.29
CA VAL A 338 17.29 -16.15 -8.73
C VAL A 338 17.28 -16.06 -7.21
N THR A 339 16.15 -15.69 -6.64
CA THR A 339 15.92 -15.79 -5.19
C THR A 339 16.15 -17.22 -4.72
N ALA A 340 16.91 -17.39 -3.63
CA ALA A 340 17.13 -18.72 -3.04
C ALA A 340 15.82 -19.33 -2.50
N THR A 341 14.85 -18.48 -2.15
CA THR A 341 13.51 -18.85 -1.71
C THR A 341 12.50 -18.52 -2.81
N GLY A 342 12.05 -19.53 -3.57
CA GLY A 342 10.92 -19.41 -4.49
C GLY A 342 11.25 -19.20 -5.98
N GLY A 343 12.54 -19.14 -6.35
CA GLY A 343 12.95 -19.20 -7.76
C GLY A 343 12.51 -18.01 -8.61
N LYS A 344 12.26 -16.85 -8.01
CA LYS A 344 12.00 -15.61 -8.75
C LYS A 344 13.28 -15.11 -9.41
N ALA A 345 13.22 -14.73 -10.68
CA ALA A 345 14.30 -14.11 -11.43
C ALA A 345 14.61 -12.71 -10.90
N VAL A 346 15.88 -12.42 -10.64
CA VAL A 346 16.34 -11.16 -10.03
C VAL A 346 17.29 -10.40 -10.97
N GLY A 347 18.19 -11.10 -11.67
CA GLY A 347 19.17 -10.41 -12.52
C GLY A 347 20.00 -11.28 -13.46
N LEU A 348 20.77 -10.61 -14.31
CA LEU A 348 21.67 -11.19 -15.30
C LEU A 348 23.13 -10.86 -14.92
N HIS A 349 24.01 -11.84 -14.91
CA HIS A 349 25.41 -11.61 -14.53
C HIS A 349 26.11 -10.65 -15.49
N SER A 350 26.67 -9.55 -14.98
CA SER A 350 27.37 -8.54 -15.79
C SER A 350 28.89 -8.63 -15.62
N GLY A 351 29.37 -8.94 -14.41
CA GLY A 351 30.82 -9.07 -14.16
C GLY A 351 31.14 -9.24 -12.68
N GLY A 352 32.40 -9.16 -12.31
CA GLY A 352 32.84 -9.30 -10.91
C GLY A 352 34.35 -9.34 -10.75
N GLY A 353 34.82 -9.48 -9.52
CA GLY A 353 36.25 -9.59 -9.23
C GLY A 353 36.92 -10.76 -9.97
N SER A 354 38.18 -10.57 -10.38
CA SER A 354 38.94 -11.46 -11.29
C SER A 354 39.38 -12.82 -10.72
N ALA A 355 38.92 -13.20 -9.53
CA ALA A 355 39.10 -14.52 -8.94
C ALA A 355 38.01 -14.70 -7.89
N THR A 356 37.47 -15.90 -7.63
CA THR A 356 36.97 -16.29 -6.28
C THR A 356 36.22 -17.61 -6.15
N CYS A 357 35.89 -18.35 -7.21
CA CYS A 357 35.30 -19.68 -7.00
C CYS A 357 36.33 -20.76 -6.58
N THR A 358 37.64 -20.50 -6.74
CA THR A 358 38.72 -21.47 -6.46
C THR A 358 39.90 -20.95 -5.63
N SER A 359 40.12 -19.63 -5.52
CA SER A 359 41.12 -19.04 -4.61
C SER A 359 40.43 -18.35 -3.43
N GLY A 360 40.83 -18.70 -2.20
CA GLY A 360 40.28 -18.15 -0.95
C GLY A 360 40.74 -16.72 -0.63
N SER A 361 41.28 -15.97 -1.59
CA SER A 361 41.79 -14.61 -1.38
C SER A 361 41.20 -13.63 -2.40
N GLY A 362 40.62 -12.54 -1.91
CA GLY A 362 40.00 -11.48 -2.70
C GLY A 362 38.59 -11.12 -2.18
N GLU A 363 38.15 -9.88 -2.40
CA GLU A 363 36.78 -9.48 -2.11
C GLU A 363 35.82 -10.21 -3.06
N LYS A 364 34.94 -11.06 -2.51
CA LYS A 364 33.91 -11.77 -3.29
C LYS A 364 32.81 -10.79 -3.64
N PHE A 365 32.97 -10.11 -4.76
CA PHE A 365 31.90 -9.31 -5.33
C PHE A 365 31.63 -9.73 -6.77
N THR A 366 30.36 -9.91 -7.06
CA THR A 366 29.81 -10.09 -8.39
C THR A 366 28.74 -9.05 -8.61
N ILE A 367 28.57 -8.69 -9.87
CA ILE A 367 27.73 -7.60 -10.33
C ILE A 367 26.71 -8.21 -11.28
N PHE A 368 25.47 -7.76 -11.16
CA PHE A 368 24.39 -8.20 -12.01
C PHE A 368 23.44 -7.06 -12.38
N GLN A 369 22.94 -7.13 -13.61
CA GLN A 369 21.90 -6.25 -14.15
C GLN A 369 20.53 -6.72 -13.64
N PRO A 370 19.67 -5.83 -13.12
CA PRO A 370 18.29 -6.17 -12.78
C PRO A 370 17.50 -6.75 -13.96
N VAL A 371 16.86 -7.91 -13.77
CA VAL A 371 16.15 -8.61 -14.87
C VAL A 371 14.89 -7.86 -15.32
N ILE A 372 14.21 -7.16 -14.40
CA ILE A 372 12.99 -6.40 -14.68
C ILE A 372 13.28 -5.26 -15.66
N GLU A 373 14.45 -4.64 -15.53
CA GLU A 373 14.90 -3.59 -16.44
C GLU A 373 15.13 -4.13 -17.85
N ALA A 374 15.83 -5.26 -17.99
CA ALA A 374 16.06 -5.91 -19.28
C ALA A 374 14.76 -6.36 -19.96
N LEU A 375 13.84 -6.95 -19.20
CA LEU A 375 12.51 -7.34 -19.70
C LEU A 375 11.73 -6.12 -20.21
N THR A 376 11.77 -5.01 -19.47
CA THR A 376 11.08 -3.77 -19.85
C THR A 376 11.71 -3.13 -21.09
N ARG A 377 13.05 -3.03 -21.11
CA ARG A 377 13.82 -2.40 -22.20
C ARG A 377 13.54 -3.06 -23.54
N PHE A 378 13.55 -4.39 -23.57
CA PHE A 378 13.39 -5.18 -24.79
C PHE A 378 11.96 -5.66 -25.06
N LYS A 379 10.99 -5.26 -24.21
CA LYS A 379 9.58 -5.65 -24.32
C LYS A 379 9.43 -7.17 -24.39
N LEU A 380 9.98 -7.83 -23.38
CA LEU A 380 9.97 -9.28 -23.24
C LEU A 380 9.08 -9.71 -22.07
N THR A 381 8.45 -10.86 -22.23
CA THR A 381 7.74 -11.57 -21.17
C THR A 381 8.63 -12.72 -20.70
N LEU A 382 9.01 -12.72 -19.42
CA LEU A 382 9.79 -13.80 -18.81
C LEU A 382 9.04 -15.13 -18.96
N LEU A 383 9.74 -16.19 -19.38
CA LEU A 383 9.15 -17.52 -19.38
C LEU A 383 9.16 -18.09 -17.96
N THR A 384 7.97 -18.23 -17.39
CA THR A 384 7.76 -18.82 -16.07
C THR A 384 7.00 -20.13 -16.21
N SER A 385 7.15 -21.05 -15.27
CA SER A 385 6.30 -22.23 -15.24
C SER A 385 4.87 -21.79 -14.92
N THR A 386 3.93 -21.95 -15.84
CA THR A 386 2.49 -21.83 -15.53
C THR A 386 1.71 -23.05 -16.03
N PRO A 387 0.65 -23.44 -15.33
CA PRO A 387 0.07 -22.75 -14.17
C PRO A 387 0.75 -23.19 -12.87
N GLN A 388 0.92 -22.26 -11.93
CA GLN A 388 0.91 -22.69 -10.54
C GLN A 388 -0.41 -23.45 -10.30
N PRO A 389 -0.42 -24.68 -9.74
CA PRO A 389 -1.54 -25.11 -8.94
C PRO A 389 -1.55 -24.19 -7.70
N GLY A 390 -2.32 -23.11 -7.79
CA GLY A 390 -2.39 -22.09 -6.75
C GLY A 390 -3.48 -21.07 -7.06
N ASN A 391 -4.08 -20.52 -6.01
CA ASN A 391 -5.05 -19.44 -6.13
C ASN A 391 -4.39 -18.18 -6.70
N VAL A 392 -5.19 -17.36 -7.40
CA VAL A 392 -4.76 -16.01 -7.75
C VAL A 392 -4.57 -15.23 -6.44
N THR A 393 -3.46 -14.53 -6.31
CA THR A 393 -3.21 -13.63 -5.19
C THR A 393 -3.27 -12.20 -5.71
N VAL A 394 -4.10 -11.36 -5.09
CA VAL A 394 -4.23 -9.95 -5.46
C VAL A 394 -3.49 -9.11 -4.43
N SER A 395 -2.58 -8.27 -4.91
CA SER A 395 -2.03 -7.15 -4.14
C SER A 395 -2.81 -5.90 -4.52
N ALA A 396 -3.83 -5.59 -3.71
CA ALA A 396 -4.52 -4.32 -3.83
C ALA A 396 -3.60 -3.18 -3.39
N VAL A 397 -3.90 -1.98 -3.87
CA VAL A 397 -3.27 -0.76 -3.35
C VAL A 397 -3.48 -0.62 -1.84
N SER A 398 -2.61 0.14 -1.18
CA SER A 398 -2.80 0.52 0.22
C SER A 398 -4.05 1.40 0.40
N ALA A 399 -4.44 1.64 1.66
CA ALA A 399 -5.56 2.52 1.98
C ALA A 399 -5.45 3.88 1.27
N GLN A 400 -6.55 4.35 0.70
CA GLN A 400 -6.60 5.56 -0.12
C GLN A 400 -7.41 6.67 0.57
N SER A 401 -7.03 7.90 0.27
CA SER A 401 -7.80 9.10 0.62
C SER A 401 -7.99 9.97 -0.61
N GLY A 402 -9.17 10.58 -0.75
CA GLY A 402 -9.46 11.51 -1.84
C GLY A 402 -10.49 12.54 -1.41
N VAL A 403 -10.75 13.50 -2.31
CA VAL A 403 -11.80 14.51 -2.12
C VAL A 403 -12.83 14.42 -3.25
N ILE A 404 -14.09 14.73 -2.96
CA ILE A 404 -15.14 14.83 -3.99
C ILE A 404 -14.66 15.73 -5.13
N GLY A 405 -14.88 15.32 -6.38
CA GLY A 405 -14.56 16.12 -7.57
C GLY A 405 -13.10 16.02 -8.03
N ALA A 406 -12.19 15.49 -7.22
CA ALA A 406 -10.80 15.26 -7.65
C ALA A 406 -10.70 14.00 -8.51
N ARG A 407 -10.23 14.15 -9.76
CA ARG A 407 -10.05 13.03 -10.68
C ARG A 407 -8.93 12.10 -10.19
N ILE A 408 -9.24 10.82 -10.08
CA ILE A 408 -8.26 9.75 -9.88
C ILE A 408 -7.72 9.35 -11.25
N VAL A 409 -6.43 9.60 -11.47
CA VAL A 409 -5.80 9.47 -12.79
C VAL A 409 -5.43 8.04 -13.11
N GLU A 410 -4.79 7.33 -12.18
CA GLU A 410 -4.48 5.91 -12.34
C GLU A 410 -4.11 5.28 -11.00
N LEU A 411 -4.87 4.27 -10.56
CA LEU A 411 -4.56 3.49 -9.36
C LEU A 411 -4.47 2.01 -9.73
N LYS A 412 -3.25 1.46 -9.79
CA LYS A 412 -2.98 0.12 -10.35
C LYS A 412 -2.93 -0.93 -9.24
N ASN A 413 -3.79 -1.94 -9.37
CA ASN A 413 -3.70 -3.17 -8.58
C ASN A 413 -2.86 -4.20 -9.33
N SER A 414 -2.28 -5.17 -8.63
CA SER A 414 -1.51 -6.25 -9.24
C SER A 414 -1.99 -7.62 -8.76
N ALA A 415 -1.88 -8.61 -9.63
CA ALA A 415 -2.23 -10.00 -9.32
C ALA A 415 -1.11 -10.92 -9.78
N GLU A 416 -0.88 -11.99 -9.02
CA GLU A 416 0.06 -13.05 -9.32
C GLU A 416 -0.58 -14.43 -9.06
N GLY A 417 0.09 -15.49 -9.51
CA GLY A 417 -0.48 -16.85 -9.47
C GLY A 417 -1.55 -17.07 -10.54
N GLY A 418 -2.11 -18.28 -10.59
CA GLY A 418 -3.06 -18.65 -11.66
C GLY A 418 -2.48 -18.60 -13.09
N THR A 419 -3.37 -18.53 -14.08
CA THR A 419 -3.05 -18.49 -15.52
C THR A 419 -3.41 -17.14 -16.14
N ALA A 420 -2.43 -16.27 -16.42
CA ALA A 420 -2.68 -15.03 -17.16
C ALA A 420 -3.35 -15.29 -18.54
N PRO A 421 -4.05 -14.32 -19.16
CA PRO A 421 -4.35 -12.97 -18.67
C PRO A 421 -5.37 -12.95 -17.52
N TYR A 422 -5.38 -11.85 -16.75
CA TYR A 422 -6.35 -11.62 -15.69
C TYR A 422 -7.50 -10.72 -16.15
N THR A 423 -8.70 -11.01 -15.66
CA THR A 423 -9.88 -10.15 -15.74
C THR A 423 -10.20 -9.60 -14.36
N TRP A 424 -10.37 -8.29 -14.26
CA TRP A 424 -10.50 -7.55 -13.02
C TRP A 424 -11.93 -7.10 -12.76
N SER A 425 -12.33 -7.12 -11.50
CA SER A 425 -13.57 -6.53 -11.00
C SER A 425 -13.36 -5.93 -9.62
N ALA A 426 -14.24 -5.02 -9.21
CA ALA A 426 -14.19 -4.41 -7.89
C ALA A 426 -15.60 -4.18 -7.34
N THR A 427 -15.75 -4.32 -6.04
CA THR A 427 -16.97 -4.01 -5.29
C THR A 427 -16.66 -2.97 -4.22
N GLY A 428 -17.67 -2.19 -3.82
CA GLY A 428 -17.52 -1.16 -2.79
C GLY A 428 -16.72 0.07 -3.21
N LEU A 429 -16.47 0.29 -4.51
CA LEU A 429 -15.84 1.53 -4.99
C LEU A 429 -16.68 2.76 -4.58
N PRO A 430 -16.06 3.86 -4.12
CA PRO A 430 -16.74 5.14 -3.99
C PRO A 430 -17.51 5.53 -5.27
N ALA A 431 -18.69 6.12 -5.10
CA ALA A 431 -19.53 6.52 -6.23
C ALA A 431 -18.75 7.43 -7.19
N GLY A 432 -18.79 7.11 -8.49
CA GLY A 432 -18.04 7.83 -9.53
C GLY A 432 -16.66 7.26 -9.87
N LEU A 433 -16.23 6.18 -9.22
CA LEU A 433 -15.02 5.41 -9.57
C LEU A 433 -15.37 4.08 -10.25
N THR A 434 -14.51 3.63 -11.17
CA THR A 434 -14.64 2.36 -11.90
C THR A 434 -13.28 1.65 -12.01
N ILE A 435 -13.29 0.33 -12.19
CA ILE A 435 -12.10 -0.47 -12.46
C ILE A 435 -12.10 -0.96 -13.91
N ALA A 436 -10.96 -0.83 -14.60
CA ALA A 436 -10.76 -1.39 -15.93
C ALA A 436 -10.51 -2.89 -15.85
N SER A 437 -11.33 -3.69 -16.52
CA SER A 437 -11.30 -5.16 -16.42
C SER A 437 -10.04 -5.79 -16.98
N SER A 438 -9.34 -5.17 -17.92
CA SER A 438 -8.12 -5.72 -18.54
C SER A 438 -6.83 -5.34 -17.81
N THR A 439 -6.83 -4.26 -17.01
CA THR A 439 -5.61 -3.72 -16.39
C THR A 439 -5.67 -3.65 -14.87
N GLY A 440 -6.85 -3.83 -14.26
CA GLY A 440 -7.03 -3.68 -12.81
C GLY A 440 -6.92 -2.23 -12.33
N THR A 441 -6.90 -1.26 -13.24
CA THR A 441 -6.74 0.16 -12.94
C THR A 441 -8.04 0.77 -12.47
N ILE A 442 -8.04 1.44 -11.31
CA ILE A 442 -9.17 2.24 -10.83
C ILE A 442 -9.01 3.69 -11.32
N THR A 443 -10.07 4.25 -11.93
CA THR A 443 -10.13 5.65 -12.38
C THR A 443 -11.51 6.25 -12.12
N GLY A 444 -11.63 7.57 -12.25
CA GLY A 444 -12.92 8.27 -12.18
C GLY A 444 -12.87 9.51 -11.31
N THR A 445 -14.04 10.05 -10.98
CA THR A 445 -14.18 11.23 -10.11
C THR A 445 -15.19 10.91 -9.02
N PRO A 446 -14.78 10.84 -7.75
CA PRO A 446 -15.69 10.49 -6.67
C PRO A 446 -16.72 11.60 -6.46
N THR A 447 -17.99 11.24 -6.29
CA THR A 447 -19.12 12.17 -6.22
C THR A 447 -19.73 12.30 -4.83
N THR A 448 -19.43 11.37 -3.92
CA THR A 448 -20.03 11.29 -2.59
C THR A 448 -18.94 11.08 -1.54
N ALA A 449 -19.02 11.81 -0.42
CA ALA A 449 -18.12 11.64 0.71
C ALA A 449 -18.52 10.42 1.56
N GLY A 450 -17.54 9.79 2.17
CA GLY A 450 -17.73 8.60 2.98
C GLY A 450 -16.49 7.72 3.00
N THR A 451 -16.50 6.73 3.87
CA THR A 451 -15.49 5.67 3.89
C THR A 451 -16.08 4.43 3.25
N SER A 452 -15.43 3.94 2.20
CA SER A 452 -15.79 2.71 1.52
C SER A 452 -14.79 1.60 1.84
N THR A 453 -15.27 0.37 1.97
CA THR A 453 -14.42 -0.83 1.96
C THR A 453 -14.44 -1.40 0.55
N VAL A 454 -13.34 -1.22 -0.18
CA VAL A 454 -13.20 -1.67 -1.57
C VAL A 454 -12.62 -3.07 -1.57
N THR A 455 -13.23 -4.00 -2.32
CA THR A 455 -12.64 -5.32 -2.60
C THR A 455 -12.38 -5.44 -4.09
N VAL A 456 -11.12 -5.67 -4.45
CA VAL A 456 -10.70 -5.90 -5.84
C VAL A 456 -10.49 -7.39 -6.03
N THR A 457 -10.99 -7.92 -7.15
CA THR A 457 -10.89 -9.33 -7.53
C THR A 457 -10.23 -9.45 -8.90
N ALA A 458 -9.24 -10.33 -9.01
CA ALA A 458 -8.67 -10.76 -10.27
C ALA A 458 -9.08 -12.21 -10.54
N THR A 459 -9.53 -12.48 -11.76
CA THR A 459 -9.87 -13.80 -12.27
C THR A 459 -8.88 -14.17 -13.36
N ASP A 460 -8.18 -15.28 -13.23
CA ASP A 460 -7.28 -15.78 -14.26
C ASP A 460 -8.05 -16.36 -15.47
N SER A 461 -7.35 -16.64 -16.56
CA SER A 461 -7.94 -17.24 -17.77
C SER A 461 -8.43 -18.67 -17.59
N ALA A 462 -8.03 -19.33 -16.51
CA ALA A 462 -8.50 -20.65 -16.10
C ALA A 462 -9.70 -20.57 -15.12
N GLY A 463 -10.21 -19.37 -14.82
CA GLY A 463 -11.36 -19.13 -13.96
C GLY A 463 -11.07 -19.09 -12.45
N LYS A 464 -9.81 -19.19 -12.01
CA LYS A 464 -9.46 -19.02 -10.59
C LYS A 464 -9.48 -17.56 -10.19
N THR A 465 -9.89 -17.27 -8.97
CA THR A 465 -10.01 -15.91 -8.45
C THR A 465 -9.14 -15.66 -7.23
N GLY A 466 -8.78 -14.41 -7.06
CA GLY A 466 -8.08 -13.86 -5.89
C GLY A 466 -8.67 -12.50 -5.58
N SER A 467 -8.71 -12.12 -4.31
CA SER A 467 -9.23 -10.83 -3.90
C SER A 467 -8.42 -10.21 -2.78
N ALA A 468 -8.34 -8.88 -2.77
CA ALA A 468 -7.81 -8.11 -1.66
C ALA A 468 -8.65 -6.86 -1.43
N GLY A 469 -8.75 -6.47 -0.16
CA GLY A 469 -9.56 -5.33 0.27
C GLY A 469 -8.70 -4.19 0.82
N PHE A 470 -9.18 -2.96 0.64
CA PHE A 470 -8.59 -1.76 1.25
C PHE A 470 -9.69 -0.73 1.57
N SER A 471 -9.41 0.16 2.52
CA SER A 471 -10.31 1.27 2.85
C SER A 471 -10.03 2.48 1.94
N TRP A 472 -11.10 3.12 1.45
CA TRP A 472 -11.01 4.38 0.72
C TRP A 472 -11.86 5.45 1.40
N THR A 473 -11.23 6.51 1.90
CA THR A 473 -11.93 7.65 2.50
C THR A 473 -12.05 8.78 1.50
N ILE A 474 -13.26 9.16 1.11
CA ILE A 474 -13.54 10.37 0.34
C ILE A 474 -14.06 11.44 1.29
N THR A 475 -13.36 12.57 1.39
CA THR A 475 -13.85 13.74 2.11
C THR A 475 -14.43 14.77 1.16
N THR A 476 -15.22 15.72 1.65
CA THR A 476 -15.65 16.85 0.85
C THR A 476 -14.48 17.82 0.68
N ALA A 477 -14.12 18.20 -0.56
CA ALA A 477 -13.10 19.24 -0.81
C ALA A 477 -13.58 20.62 -0.31
N GLY A 478 -12.66 21.47 0.17
CA GLY A 478 -12.91 22.89 0.45
C GLY A 478 -13.08 23.25 1.92
N THR A 479 -12.73 24.48 2.27
CA THR A 479 -13.01 25.11 3.58
C THR A 479 -14.53 25.25 3.75
N ALA A 480 -15.05 25.05 4.97
CA ALA A 480 -16.45 25.37 5.25
C ALA A 480 -16.73 26.87 4.98
N PRO A 481 -17.97 27.23 4.61
CA PRO A 481 -18.32 28.65 4.52
C PRO A 481 -18.13 29.30 5.90
N SER A 482 -17.72 30.55 5.92
CA SER A 482 -17.63 31.39 7.10
C SER A 482 -18.74 32.42 7.04
N VAL A 483 -19.65 32.40 8.00
CA VAL A 483 -20.75 33.38 8.08
C VAL A 483 -20.22 34.63 8.77
N THR A 484 -20.29 35.77 8.08
CA THR A 484 -19.93 37.06 8.67
C THR A 484 -20.98 37.41 9.73
N ASN A 485 -20.56 37.51 10.99
CA ASN A 485 -21.44 37.97 12.06
C ASN A 485 -21.88 39.42 11.78
N PRO A 486 -23.19 39.71 11.65
CA PRO A 486 -23.68 41.06 11.36
C PRO A 486 -23.61 42.01 12.58
N GLY A 487 -23.19 41.50 13.74
CA GLY A 487 -23.26 42.21 15.02
C GLY A 487 -24.68 42.24 15.59
N SER A 488 -24.80 42.75 16.82
CA SER A 488 -26.08 42.90 17.51
C SER A 488 -27.06 43.77 16.72
N GLN A 489 -28.30 43.33 16.62
CA GLN A 489 -29.38 44.01 15.90
C GLN A 489 -30.44 44.54 16.87
N SER A 490 -31.15 45.59 16.46
CA SER A 490 -32.30 46.10 17.19
C SER A 490 -33.41 46.57 16.26
N SER A 491 -34.66 46.28 16.60
CA SER A 491 -35.83 46.74 15.87
C SER A 491 -36.97 47.10 16.83
N ALA A 492 -37.92 47.91 16.38
CA ALA A 492 -39.12 48.17 17.16
C ALA A 492 -40.21 47.12 16.84
N VAL A 493 -41.11 46.83 17.79
CA VAL A 493 -42.27 45.95 17.51
C VAL A 493 -43.07 46.51 16.32
N GLY A 494 -43.34 45.66 15.33
CA GLY A 494 -44.07 46.00 14.10
C GLY A 494 -43.27 46.72 13.01
N ALA A 495 -42.01 47.10 13.27
CA ALA A 495 -41.15 47.70 12.25
C ALA A 495 -40.63 46.63 11.27
N PRO A 496 -40.62 46.90 9.94
CA PRO A 496 -40.04 45.98 8.97
C PRO A 496 -38.53 45.86 9.16
N ALA A 497 -38.04 44.63 9.16
CA ALA A 497 -36.62 44.30 9.13
C ALA A 497 -36.20 43.85 7.73
N ASP A 498 -34.98 44.23 7.33
CA ASP A 498 -34.31 43.76 6.11
C ASP A 498 -32.80 43.66 6.37
N LEU A 499 -32.37 42.51 6.87
CA LEU A 499 -30.96 42.22 7.17
C LEU A 499 -30.47 41.07 6.31
N THR A 500 -29.51 41.31 5.42
CA THR A 500 -28.87 40.25 4.65
C THR A 500 -27.56 39.80 5.29
N VAL A 501 -27.48 38.53 5.67
CA VAL A 501 -26.27 37.91 6.20
C VAL A 501 -25.40 37.40 5.04
N LYS A 502 -24.08 37.52 5.18
CA LYS A 502 -23.10 37.14 4.14
C LYS A 502 -22.24 35.98 4.59
N ALA A 503 -21.83 35.15 3.63
CA ALA A 503 -20.87 34.07 3.85
C ALA A 503 -19.76 34.12 2.78
N THR A 504 -18.55 33.74 3.18
CA THR A 504 -17.37 33.62 2.30
C THR A 504 -16.72 32.25 2.50
N GLY A 505 -15.94 31.77 1.51
CA GLY A 505 -15.42 30.41 1.54
C GLY A 505 -16.50 29.34 1.28
N GLY A 506 -16.14 28.07 1.25
CA GLY A 506 -17.04 27.03 0.75
C GLY A 506 -17.31 27.12 -0.76
N THR A 507 -18.23 26.29 -1.22
CA THR A 507 -18.63 26.20 -2.64
C THR A 507 -20.04 26.75 -2.84
N ALA A 508 -20.20 27.83 -3.62
CA ALA A 508 -21.52 28.36 -3.96
C ALA A 508 -22.36 27.36 -4.79
N PRO A 509 -23.71 27.48 -4.85
CA PRO A 509 -24.56 28.39 -4.08
C PRO A 509 -24.71 27.99 -2.61
N TYR A 510 -25.07 28.95 -1.76
CA TYR A 510 -25.38 28.70 -0.34
C TYR A 510 -26.88 28.52 -0.12
N THR A 511 -27.22 27.67 0.84
CA THR A 511 -28.55 27.60 1.45
C THR A 511 -28.48 28.09 2.89
N TRP A 512 -29.50 28.83 3.32
CA TRP A 512 -29.52 29.56 4.58
C TRP A 512 -30.59 29.05 5.52
N SER A 513 -30.26 28.98 6.79
CA SER A 513 -31.21 28.69 7.87
C SER A 513 -30.89 29.55 9.10
N ALA A 514 -31.89 29.78 9.95
CA ALA A 514 -31.74 30.54 11.17
C ALA A 514 -32.57 29.93 12.29
N THR A 515 -32.02 29.96 13.50
CA THR A 515 -32.72 29.60 14.74
C THR A 515 -32.70 30.78 15.70
N GLY A 516 -33.69 30.86 16.59
CA GLY A 516 -33.79 31.92 17.60
C GLY A 516 -34.18 33.31 17.06
N LEU A 517 -34.72 33.41 15.83
CA LEU A 517 -35.28 34.66 15.32
C LEU A 517 -36.44 35.15 16.22
N PRO A 518 -36.56 36.47 16.49
CA PRO A 518 -37.76 37.05 17.08
C PRO A 518 -39.03 36.66 16.31
N ALA A 519 -40.13 36.46 17.03
CA ALA A 519 -41.41 36.09 16.43
C ALA A 519 -41.84 37.12 15.38
N GLY A 520 -42.17 36.65 14.17
CA GLY A 520 -42.54 37.49 13.03
C GLY A 520 -41.39 37.79 12.04
N LEU A 521 -40.17 37.36 12.33
CA LEU A 521 -39.04 37.38 11.39
C LEU A 521 -38.78 36.00 10.78
N THR A 522 -38.33 35.95 9.53
CA THR A 522 -37.94 34.73 8.81
C THR A 522 -36.68 34.96 7.99
N ILE A 523 -35.95 33.89 7.64
CA ILE A 523 -34.78 33.96 6.74
C ILE A 523 -35.11 33.35 5.38
N GLY A 524 -34.77 34.04 4.30
CA GLY A 524 -34.85 33.52 2.94
C GLY A 524 -33.77 32.46 2.69
N SER A 525 -34.18 31.23 2.38
CA SER A 525 -33.27 30.07 2.28
C SER A 525 -32.25 30.16 1.15
N SER A 526 -32.48 30.96 0.12
CA SER A 526 -31.55 31.17 -1.01
C SER A 526 -30.84 32.53 -0.97
N THR A 527 -31.32 33.48 -0.15
CA THR A 527 -30.84 34.87 -0.15
C THR A 527 -30.06 35.25 1.10
N GLY A 528 -30.27 34.53 2.22
CA GLY A 528 -29.70 34.91 3.52
C GLY A 528 -30.31 36.19 4.11
N ALA A 529 -31.41 36.69 3.53
CA ALA A 529 -32.12 37.87 3.99
C ALA A 529 -33.09 37.51 5.11
N ILE A 530 -32.91 38.12 6.29
CA ILE A 530 -33.85 38.09 7.40
C ILE A 530 -34.84 39.23 7.19
N THR A 531 -36.11 38.90 6.99
CA THR A 531 -37.20 39.86 6.72
C THR A 531 -38.41 39.61 7.61
N GLY A 532 -39.37 40.54 7.60
CA GLY A 532 -40.60 40.48 8.38
C GLY A 532 -40.69 41.61 9.40
N ALA A 533 -41.65 41.50 10.34
CA ALA A 533 -41.82 42.48 11.41
C ALA A 533 -41.96 41.74 12.74
N ALA A 534 -41.11 42.08 13.70
CA ALA A 534 -41.13 41.43 15.00
C ALA A 534 -42.41 41.80 15.78
N THR A 535 -43.11 40.81 16.34
CA THR A 535 -44.42 41.01 16.99
C THR A 535 -44.34 41.13 18.51
N THR A 536 -43.24 40.68 19.11
CA THR A 536 -43.07 40.61 20.57
C THR A 536 -41.76 41.27 20.97
N ALA A 537 -41.81 42.14 21.98
CA ALA A 537 -40.62 42.76 22.55
C ALA A 537 -39.80 41.75 23.36
N GLY A 538 -38.47 41.91 23.35
CA GLY A 538 -37.54 41.03 24.03
C GLY A 538 -36.22 40.90 23.28
N THR A 539 -35.24 40.26 23.92
CA THR A 539 -33.94 39.97 23.29
C THR A 539 -33.87 38.49 22.94
N SER A 540 -33.59 38.19 21.68
CA SER A 540 -33.36 36.83 21.19
C SER A 540 -31.89 36.62 20.85
N THR A 541 -31.40 35.39 21.04
CA THR A 541 -30.09 34.96 20.52
C THR A 541 -30.33 34.24 19.19
N VAL A 542 -29.88 34.85 18.10
CA VAL A 542 -30.08 34.37 16.73
C VAL A 542 -28.82 33.66 16.26
N THR A 543 -28.96 32.45 15.73
CA THR A 543 -27.88 31.73 15.04
C THR A 543 -28.26 31.54 13.58
N VAL A 544 -27.44 32.05 12.66
CA VAL A 544 -27.60 31.89 11.22
C VAL A 544 -26.56 30.90 10.71
N THR A 545 -26.99 29.93 9.91
CA THR A 545 -26.15 28.90 9.31
C THR A 545 -26.23 28.98 7.79
N ALA A 546 -25.06 29.06 7.14
CA ALA A 546 -24.91 28.89 5.70
C ALA A 546 -24.40 27.47 5.42
N THR A 547 -25.09 26.76 4.53
CA THR A 547 -24.68 25.45 4.00
C THR A 547 -24.29 25.63 2.55
N ASP A 548 -23.05 25.30 2.20
CA ASP A 548 -22.56 25.37 0.83
C ASP A 548 -23.08 24.21 -0.04
N SER A 549 -22.86 24.27 -1.36
CA SER A 549 -23.33 23.24 -2.29
C SER A 549 -22.62 21.88 -2.13
N ALA A 550 -21.50 21.87 -1.40
CA ALA A 550 -20.77 20.67 -1.01
C ALA A 550 -21.22 20.12 0.36
N GLY A 551 -22.26 20.72 0.98
CA GLY A 551 -22.85 20.29 2.25
C GLY A 551 -22.09 20.74 3.50
N LYS A 552 -21.08 21.61 3.38
CA LYS A 552 -20.37 22.16 4.55
C LYS A 552 -21.12 23.32 5.15
N THR A 553 -21.06 23.45 6.47
CA THR A 553 -21.78 24.49 7.21
C THR A 553 -20.83 25.43 7.94
N GLY A 554 -21.23 26.70 7.97
CA GLY A 554 -20.67 27.73 8.84
C GLY A 554 -21.80 28.47 9.53
N SER A 555 -21.54 29.01 10.72
CA SER A 555 -22.57 29.75 11.45
C SER A 555 -22.01 30.97 12.15
N ALA A 556 -22.90 31.94 12.41
CA ALA A 556 -22.63 33.08 13.27
C ALA A 556 -23.81 33.31 14.22
N THR A 557 -23.51 33.65 15.46
CA THR A 557 -24.50 33.94 16.50
C THR A 557 -24.41 35.40 16.92
N PHE A 558 -25.57 36.06 17.04
CA PHE A 558 -25.70 37.45 17.46
C PHE A 558 -27.00 37.69 18.21
N SER A 559 -27.10 38.81 18.93
CA SER A 559 -28.33 39.19 19.66
C SER A 559 -29.24 40.04 18.79
N TRP A 560 -30.55 39.83 18.87
CA TRP A 560 -31.56 40.72 18.29
C TRP A 560 -32.50 41.25 19.38
N THR A 561 -32.46 42.55 19.64
CA THR A 561 -33.30 43.20 20.66
C THR A 561 -34.49 43.90 20.01
N VAL A 562 -35.69 43.39 20.28
CA VAL A 562 -36.95 44.01 19.87
C VAL A 562 -37.44 44.91 20.99
N THR A 563 -37.43 46.21 20.78
CA THR A 563 -37.92 47.19 21.74
C THR A 563 -39.41 47.46 21.51
N THR A 564 -40.18 47.60 22.59
CA THR A 564 -41.54 48.13 22.51
C THR A 564 -41.49 49.53 21.88
N VAL A 565 -42.38 49.82 20.93
CA VAL A 565 -42.60 51.19 20.48
C VAL A 565 -43.27 51.95 21.62
N THR A 566 -42.49 52.54 22.51
CA THR A 566 -43.00 53.57 23.42
C THR A 566 -43.23 54.84 22.61
N GLY A 567 -44.27 54.85 21.78
CA GLY A 567 -44.85 56.12 21.34
C GLY A 567 -45.25 56.88 22.61
N THR A 568 -44.80 58.12 22.76
CA THR A 568 -45.37 59.03 23.76
C THR A 568 -46.88 59.03 23.53
N GLY A 569 -47.67 58.74 24.56
CA GLY A 569 -49.14 58.79 24.47
C GLY A 569 -49.62 60.16 23.98
N PRO A 570 -50.92 60.32 23.71
CA PRO A 570 -51.42 61.63 23.32
C PRO A 570 -51.15 62.61 24.48
N VAL A 571 -50.82 63.84 24.15
CA VAL A 571 -50.66 64.94 25.10
C VAL A 571 -51.82 65.89 24.87
N LEU A 572 -52.71 66.02 25.85
CA LEU A 572 -53.78 67.01 25.80
C LEU A 572 -53.21 68.38 26.16
N GLN A 573 -53.26 69.33 25.23
CA GLN A 573 -52.88 70.70 25.52
C GLN A 573 -53.92 71.32 26.46
N SER A 574 -53.46 71.88 27.58
CA SER A 574 -54.35 72.57 28.50
C SER A 574 -54.93 73.82 27.82
N PRO A 575 -56.26 73.98 27.75
CA PRO A 575 -56.88 75.18 27.20
C PRO A 575 -56.80 76.38 28.17
N GLY A 576 -56.22 76.21 29.37
CA GLY A 576 -56.22 77.20 30.42
C GLY A 576 -57.58 77.33 31.13
N ASN A 577 -57.62 78.12 32.20
CA ASN A 577 -58.86 78.41 32.93
C ASN A 577 -59.82 79.24 32.07
N GLN A 578 -61.11 78.93 32.15
CA GLN A 578 -62.14 79.51 31.31
C GLN A 578 -63.01 80.47 32.13
N VAL A 579 -63.28 81.65 31.59
CA VAL A 579 -64.27 82.60 32.11
C VAL A 579 -65.42 82.66 31.12
N VAL A 580 -66.62 82.31 31.57
CA VAL A 580 -67.82 82.22 30.72
C VAL A 580 -69.01 82.88 31.43
N TYR A 581 -70.07 83.19 30.70
CA TYR A 581 -71.24 83.90 31.21
C TYR A 581 -72.52 83.11 30.97
N ILE A 582 -73.46 83.18 31.92
CA ILE A 582 -74.76 82.51 31.81
C ILE A 582 -75.49 83.02 30.56
N GLY A 583 -76.12 82.11 29.82
CA GLY A 583 -76.89 82.47 28.62
C GLY A 583 -76.05 82.83 27.39
N LYS A 584 -74.71 82.87 27.49
CA LYS A 584 -73.81 83.08 26.34
C LYS A 584 -73.27 81.75 25.79
N PRO A 585 -73.25 81.55 24.46
CA PRO A 585 -72.73 80.33 23.87
C PRO A 585 -71.21 80.22 24.08
N VAL A 586 -70.75 79.02 24.42
CA VAL A 586 -69.35 78.64 24.58
C VAL A 586 -68.95 77.69 23.47
N SER A 587 -67.75 77.87 22.92
CA SER A 587 -67.11 76.94 21.98
C SER A 587 -65.62 76.87 22.29
N LEU A 588 -65.16 75.70 22.74
CA LEU A 588 -63.76 75.43 23.07
C LEU A 588 -63.33 74.13 22.39
N ASN A 589 -62.30 74.19 21.54
CA ASN A 589 -61.75 73.02 20.88
C ASN A 589 -60.50 72.54 21.59
N LEU A 590 -60.52 71.27 22.03
CA LEU A 590 -59.36 70.64 22.65
C LEU A 590 -58.36 70.21 21.59
N GLN A 591 -57.07 70.44 21.87
CA GLN A 591 -55.98 70.03 20.99
C GLN A 591 -55.15 68.94 21.64
N ALA A 592 -54.93 67.85 20.91
CA ALA A 592 -54.04 66.78 21.32
C ALA A 592 -52.93 66.57 20.29
N THR A 593 -51.72 66.35 20.76
CA THR A 593 -50.54 66.02 19.94
C THR A 593 -49.94 64.68 20.39
N GLY A 594 -49.15 64.01 19.56
CA GLY A 594 -48.59 62.69 19.90
C GLY A 594 -49.64 61.57 19.91
N GLY A 595 -49.26 60.36 20.32
CA GLY A 595 -50.14 59.19 20.28
C GLY A 595 -50.60 58.76 18.88
N THR A 596 -51.43 57.72 18.83
CA THR A 596 -51.95 57.14 17.58
C THR A 596 -53.40 57.57 17.31
N LYS A 597 -53.67 58.26 16.19
CA LYS A 597 -55.04 58.64 15.79
C LYS A 597 -55.90 57.39 15.46
N PRO A 598 -57.24 57.44 15.58
CA PRO A 598 -58.06 58.58 16.02
C PRO A 598 -58.02 58.82 17.54
N TYR A 599 -58.37 60.02 17.97
CA TYR A 599 -58.50 60.39 19.38
C TYR A 599 -59.95 60.25 19.84
N ALA A 600 -60.13 59.81 21.09
CA ALA A 600 -61.39 59.84 21.82
C ALA A 600 -61.26 60.79 23.01
N PHE A 601 -62.15 61.78 23.09
CA PHE A 601 -62.17 62.79 24.15
C PHE A 601 -63.27 62.50 25.17
N LYS A 602 -62.98 62.78 26.45
CA LYS A 602 -63.93 62.66 27.56
C LYS A 602 -63.81 63.85 28.50
N ALA A 603 -64.94 64.36 28.99
CA ALA A 603 -64.98 65.39 30.02
C ALA A 603 -65.81 64.92 31.21
N THR A 604 -65.40 65.34 32.42
CA THR A 604 -66.14 65.14 33.66
C THR A 604 -66.17 66.46 34.43
N GLY A 605 -67.31 66.80 35.04
CA GLY A 605 -67.46 68.04 35.82
C GLY A 605 -67.55 69.32 35.00
N LEU A 606 -68.08 69.26 33.76
CA LEU A 606 -68.37 70.48 32.98
C LEU A 606 -69.49 71.29 33.65
N PRO A 607 -69.48 72.64 33.55
CA PRO A 607 -70.60 73.49 33.95
C PRO A 607 -71.92 73.05 33.33
N ALA A 608 -73.02 73.19 34.07
CA ALA A 608 -74.35 72.84 33.57
C ALA A 608 -74.68 73.61 32.28
N GLY A 609 -75.15 72.89 31.26
CA GLY A 609 -75.43 73.43 29.93
C GLY A 609 -74.28 73.32 28.92
N LEU A 610 -73.09 72.84 29.33
CA LEU A 610 -71.99 72.50 28.42
C LEU A 610 -71.88 70.98 28.20
N SER A 611 -71.45 70.59 27.00
CA SER A 611 -71.23 69.20 26.60
C SER A 611 -69.94 69.07 25.76
N LEU A 612 -69.36 67.87 25.71
CA LEU A 612 -68.19 67.55 24.89
C LEU A 612 -68.58 66.59 23.77
N ASN A 613 -68.15 66.87 22.53
CA ASN A 613 -68.17 65.89 21.46
C ASN A 613 -66.96 64.94 21.57
N PRO A 614 -67.17 63.62 21.77
CA PRO A 614 -66.08 62.68 22.04
C PRO A 614 -65.18 62.40 20.82
N ALA A 615 -65.63 62.68 19.59
CA ALA A 615 -64.84 62.44 18.38
C ALA A 615 -64.02 63.67 17.96
N THR A 616 -64.54 64.89 18.20
CA THR A 616 -63.90 66.13 17.75
C THR A 616 -63.17 66.88 18.86
N GLY A 617 -63.46 66.57 20.13
CA GLY A 617 -62.91 67.30 21.27
C GLY A 617 -63.51 68.70 21.46
N ALA A 618 -64.59 69.04 20.77
CA ALA A 618 -65.28 70.32 20.92
C ALA A 618 -66.17 70.33 22.17
N VAL A 619 -65.90 71.23 23.11
CA VAL A 619 -66.78 71.58 24.23
C VAL A 619 -67.69 72.73 23.79
N SER A 620 -69.00 72.54 23.82
CA SER A 620 -69.97 73.55 23.41
C SER A 620 -71.26 73.51 24.22
N GLY A 621 -71.99 74.63 24.18
CA GLY A 621 -73.29 74.80 24.86
C GLY A 621 -73.45 76.19 25.46
N THR A 622 -74.43 76.35 26.34
CA THR A 622 -74.73 77.62 27.01
C THR A 622 -74.82 77.37 28.52
N PRO A 623 -73.90 77.94 29.33
CA PRO A 623 -73.94 77.77 30.77
C PRO A 623 -75.26 78.28 31.38
N THR A 624 -75.84 77.51 32.31
CA THR A 624 -77.14 77.82 32.91
C THR A 624 -77.08 78.13 34.41
N THR A 625 -75.95 77.87 35.07
CA THR A 625 -75.79 78.03 36.52
C THR A 625 -74.54 78.85 36.84
N TRP A 626 -74.67 79.82 37.74
CA TRP A 626 -73.53 80.55 38.30
C TRP A 626 -72.67 79.62 39.16
N GLY A 627 -71.35 79.76 39.11
CA GLY A 627 -70.46 79.03 40.01
C GLY A 627 -69.01 78.90 39.55
N PHE A 628 -68.19 78.40 40.46
CA PHE A 628 -66.78 78.08 40.25
C PHE A 628 -66.59 76.57 40.39
N GLY A 629 -65.96 75.94 39.41
CA GLY A 629 -65.76 74.50 39.43
C GLY A 629 -64.63 74.07 38.51
N SER A 630 -64.14 72.85 38.71
CA SER A 630 -63.10 72.26 37.87
C SER A 630 -63.65 71.09 37.07
N SER A 631 -63.36 71.04 35.79
CA SER A 631 -63.59 69.86 34.95
C SER A 631 -62.28 69.12 34.68
N THR A 632 -62.34 67.80 34.57
CA THR A 632 -61.22 67.00 34.03
C THR A 632 -61.51 66.63 32.59
N LEU A 633 -60.61 67.02 31.70
CA LEU A 633 -60.65 66.71 30.26
C LEU A 633 -59.60 65.63 30.00
N THR A 634 -59.96 64.61 29.23
CA THR A 634 -59.09 63.47 28.91
C THR A 634 -59.13 63.19 27.41
N VAL A 635 -57.97 62.91 26.83
CA VAL A 635 -57.83 62.35 25.48
C VAL A 635 -57.24 60.95 25.57
N THR A 636 -57.78 60.01 24.81
CA THR A 636 -57.26 58.65 24.64
C THR A 636 -56.98 58.40 23.17
N ASP A 637 -55.84 57.82 22.86
CA ASP A 637 -55.45 57.47 21.49
C ASP A 637 -55.92 56.03 21.12
N ALA A 638 -55.78 55.66 19.85
CA ALA A 638 -56.16 54.34 19.35
C ALA A 638 -55.32 53.20 19.95
N ALA A 639 -54.18 53.51 20.56
CA ALA A 639 -53.33 52.56 21.28
C ALA A 639 -53.72 52.45 22.77
N GLY A 640 -54.80 53.11 23.20
CA GLY A 640 -55.33 53.05 24.57
C GLY A 640 -54.55 53.89 25.58
N LYS A 641 -53.64 54.76 25.15
CA LYS A 641 -52.90 55.68 26.03
C LYS A 641 -53.70 56.96 26.23
N SER A 642 -53.70 57.50 27.45
CA SER A 642 -54.47 58.70 27.79
C SER A 642 -53.62 59.82 28.39
N SER A 643 -54.08 61.06 28.20
CA SER A 643 -53.59 62.25 28.90
C SER A 643 -54.78 63.09 29.36
N SER A 644 -54.67 63.66 30.56
CA SER A 644 -55.73 64.47 31.16
C SER A 644 -55.21 65.82 31.64
N VAL A 645 -56.06 66.84 31.57
CA VAL A 645 -55.83 68.18 32.11
C VAL A 645 -57.04 68.62 32.92
N SER A 646 -56.80 69.37 34.00
CA SER A 646 -57.87 70.03 34.76
C SER A 646 -58.04 71.47 34.27
N VAL A 647 -59.30 71.88 34.14
CA VAL A 647 -59.68 73.23 33.71
C VAL A 647 -60.64 73.82 34.74
N THR A 648 -60.29 74.98 35.29
CA THR A 648 -61.22 75.74 36.14
C THR A 648 -62.16 76.58 35.27
N TRP A 649 -63.44 76.56 35.61
CA TRP A 649 -64.50 77.35 35.00
C TRP A 649 -65.01 78.38 36.00
N ASN A 650 -64.93 79.65 35.62
CA ASN A 650 -65.51 80.78 36.34
C ASN A 650 -66.75 81.25 35.57
N VAL A 651 -67.95 80.85 36.02
CA VAL A 651 -69.21 81.19 35.36
C VAL A 651 -69.86 82.39 36.05
N TYR A 652 -69.96 83.51 35.34
CA TYR A 652 -70.59 84.76 35.82
C TYR A 652 -71.95 85.02 35.16
N PHE A 653 -72.67 86.04 35.64
CA PHE A 653 -73.97 86.47 35.09
C PHE A 653 -73.84 87.13 33.71
#